data_AF-A0A975FB66-F1
#
_entry.id   AF-A0A975FB66-F1
#
_cell.length_a   1.000
_cell.length_b   1.000
_cell.length_c   1.000
_cell.angle_alpha   90.00
_cell.angle_beta   90.00
_cell.angle_gamma   90.00
#
_symmetry.space_group_name_H-M   'P 1'
#
loop_
_entity.id
_entity.type
_entity.pdbx_description
1 polymer ?
#
loop_
_entity_poly.entity_id
_entity_poly.type
_entity_poly.pdbx_seq_one_letter_code
_entity_poly.pdbx_strand_id
1 'polypeptide(L)'
;MSNFAFVPNQFQELKQAAQKAESHIHGDPRAACFHARFALEAAVHWLYRYDNTLRMPYDHSLNSLLHEPDFQNLIPQQLFHKAKAIQRIGNQAVHNPAPVRQLDALQLVKELHHIAYWLTRNYTRPLPPAIDWDDALVPRPLSPDAVVPRKQLEALEKQLAAESEKALKQQQAADALNQELQTLRQQLAELHQQAAQQTDTHDYSEADTRAYLIDVEIRRAGWSLNQKRDREYEVTGMPNNQGIGYADYVLWGDDGKPLAVIEAKRTTVDPAKGQQQAKLYADCLEQMHAQRPIIYYTNGYDTWLWDDTQYPPRQVSGFYNKAALGSLILRRSNRQPLDSKLVNAEIAGRYYQKRAIGSICKQFSQSRRKALLVMATGTGKTRTAIALVDALQRANWIKRVLFLADRVSLVKQTANAFKKHLPDSSPVNLVTEKDTEGRVYVCTYPTMMGLINETQGKSGEARFGVGYFDLIIIDEAHRSVYQKYRSIFSYFDSLLVGLTATPREQVDKNTYELFELEPGVPTDAYELEKAIRDEFLVRPKVEQVNLRFPRDGIDYDSLSDEEKEEWESTDWGDNADGSERMPKKVNATAINQWLFNIDTADKVLKHLMEHGHKVAGNDRLGKTIIFARSHKHAQFIESRFNHHYPEHAGHFARIIDNEVKYAQSLIDDFSVADKAPHIAISVDMLDTGIDVPEVLNLVFFKPVYSRIKFWQMIGRGTRLCPDLFAPGEDKQNFRIFDFCFNFDFFREKPQGIEAGTSASLGSRLFQTRVQLLAALQASAGFDSAQPTNTPRRSLSGVEGNIAEGNTSLLNTLKNGLFNAVAAMNRENFIVRQHTRAVERFQERANWDKLSEEDCQTLHQQVAQLPFQPEADDVESRMFDLNVLRMQVALLQGDARTFETHRRKVLDIATRLEEKTNIPAVKTQISYLQALQEPTFWEDINADILEDLRIRLRALVPFIDKRERKIVYTNFKDEILDIKKDAPFDMPKMTSTQYDKKVKDYLRSHLDSLVIHRLRTNKALTETDLQGLETTLIQIGEDEGNALFSDLLARHEAPSLPHFVRSMVGMDHSAAHEAFSQFLHDKSLTPAQIRFIEMIIEQLTARGIMESSALYEAPFTSLHAGGPDALFAGKDNVIDGLFDALENTSPKIQKAA
;
A
#
# COMPACT_ATOMS: atom_id res chain seq x y z
N MET A 1 64.25 -10.53 21.38
CA MET A 1 63.92 -10.39 19.94
C MET A 1 62.40 -10.30 19.84
N SER A 2 61.87 -9.60 18.83
CA SER A 2 60.41 -9.43 18.63
C SER A 2 59.90 -10.43 17.59
N ASN A 3 58.66 -10.90 17.70
CA ASN A 3 58.01 -11.72 16.66
C ASN A 3 57.91 -10.96 15.31
N PHE A 4 57.96 -9.63 15.31
CA PHE A 4 57.92 -8.80 14.09
C PHE A 4 59.31 -8.39 13.57
N ALA A 5 60.39 -9.02 14.05
CA ALA A 5 61.76 -8.68 13.63
C ALA A 5 62.01 -8.89 12.13
N PHE A 6 61.28 -9.82 11.50
CA PHE A 6 61.38 -10.13 10.07
C PHE A 6 60.84 -9.03 9.15
N VAL A 7 60.01 -8.12 9.66
CA VAL A 7 59.43 -7.04 8.86
C VAL A 7 60.56 -6.08 8.45
N PRO A 8 60.80 -5.86 7.15
CA PRO A 8 61.88 -5.01 6.68
C PRO A 8 61.60 -3.52 6.90
N ASN A 9 62.66 -2.70 6.84
CA ASN A 9 62.57 -1.27 7.14
C ASN A 9 61.71 -0.49 6.14
N GLN A 10 61.41 -1.03 4.96
CA GLN A 10 60.45 -0.42 4.03
C GLN A 10 59.01 -0.34 4.59
N PHE A 11 58.68 -1.14 5.60
CA PHE A 11 57.41 -1.08 6.34
C PHE A 11 57.63 -0.54 7.76
N GLN A 12 58.42 0.52 7.91
CA GLN A 12 58.83 1.02 9.22
C GLN A 12 57.65 1.36 10.15
N GLU A 13 56.60 1.99 9.63
CA GLU A 13 55.40 2.34 10.41
C GLU A 13 54.67 1.09 10.93
N LEU A 14 54.42 0.11 10.05
CA LEU A 14 53.88 -1.20 10.41
C LEU A 14 54.74 -1.89 11.47
N LYS A 15 56.06 -1.92 11.26
CA LYS A 15 57.02 -2.59 12.17
C LYS A 15 57.00 -1.97 13.55
N GLN A 16 57.05 -0.65 13.66
CA GLN A 16 57.02 0.06 14.94
C GLN A 16 55.68 -0.12 15.66
N ALA A 17 54.56 -0.04 14.93
CA ALA A 17 53.23 -0.24 15.49
C ALA A 17 53.02 -1.69 15.97
N ALA A 18 53.47 -2.67 15.19
CA ALA A 18 53.37 -4.09 15.54
C ALA A 18 54.24 -4.46 16.75
N GLN A 19 55.46 -3.91 16.86
CA GLN A 19 56.32 -4.09 18.04
C GLN A 19 55.71 -3.45 19.29
N LYS A 20 55.05 -2.29 19.15
CA LYS A 20 54.28 -1.68 20.24
C LYS A 20 53.06 -2.53 20.61
N ALA A 21 52.35 -3.11 19.64
CA ALA A 21 51.23 -4.01 19.92
C ALA A 21 51.69 -5.22 20.74
N GLU A 22 52.81 -5.84 20.34
CA GLU A 22 53.42 -6.98 21.02
C GLU A 22 53.85 -6.64 22.46
N SER A 23 54.49 -5.48 22.69
CA SER A 23 54.98 -5.09 24.02
C SER A 23 53.87 -4.84 25.04
N HIS A 24 52.65 -4.55 24.60
CA HIS A 24 51.53 -4.24 25.48
C HIS A 24 50.61 -5.43 25.76
N ILE A 25 50.80 -6.61 25.14
CA ILE A 25 49.90 -7.77 25.27
C ILE A 25 49.61 -8.12 26.73
N HIS A 26 50.66 -8.20 27.56
CA HIS A 26 50.53 -8.58 28.97
C HIS A 26 50.28 -7.39 29.91
N GLY A 27 50.79 -6.20 29.57
CA GLY A 27 50.69 -5.00 30.41
C GLY A 27 49.39 -4.22 30.22
N ASP A 28 49.00 -3.98 28.97
CA ASP A 28 47.78 -3.25 28.59
C ASP A 28 47.15 -3.88 27.32
N PRO A 29 46.29 -4.91 27.50
CA PRO A 29 45.62 -5.59 26.39
C PRO A 29 44.83 -4.66 25.47
N ARG A 30 44.34 -3.53 26.02
CA ARG A 30 43.58 -2.54 25.26
C ARG A 30 44.51 -1.73 24.36
N ALA A 31 45.64 -1.27 24.88
CA ALA A 31 46.68 -0.60 24.07
C ALA A 31 47.27 -1.54 23.00
N ALA A 32 47.42 -2.83 23.31
CA ALA A 32 47.85 -3.84 22.34
C ALA A 32 46.87 -3.93 21.15
N CYS A 33 45.56 -3.99 21.40
CA CYS A 33 44.54 -4.01 20.35
C CYS A 33 44.50 -2.73 19.52
N PHE A 34 44.69 -1.57 20.17
CA PHE A 34 44.78 -0.28 19.49
C PHE A 34 45.96 -0.22 18.53
N HIS A 35 47.16 -0.57 19.00
CA HIS A 35 48.35 -0.58 18.16
C HIS A 35 48.29 -1.65 17.06
N ALA A 36 47.59 -2.77 17.29
CA ALA A 36 47.37 -3.78 16.26
C ALA A 36 46.49 -3.26 15.11
N ARG A 37 45.42 -2.50 15.41
CA ARG A 37 44.61 -1.82 14.39
C ARG A 37 45.43 -0.78 13.63
N PHE A 38 46.22 0.03 14.34
CA PHE A 38 47.06 1.06 13.71
C PHE A 38 48.12 0.44 12.79
N ALA A 39 48.70 -0.69 13.19
CA ALA A 39 49.62 -1.47 12.36
C ALA A 39 48.95 -1.99 11.08
N LEU A 40 47.73 -2.52 11.18
CA LEU A 40 46.94 -2.92 10.02
C LEU A 40 46.65 -1.75 9.08
N GLU A 41 46.29 -0.59 9.62
CA GLU A 41 46.03 0.62 8.85
C GLU A 41 47.25 1.08 8.04
N ALA A 42 48.43 1.09 8.67
CA ALA A 42 49.70 1.37 7.99
C ALA A 42 49.99 0.38 6.85
N ALA A 43 49.71 -0.92 7.05
CA ALA A 43 49.87 -1.93 6.00
C ALA A 43 48.92 -1.71 4.81
N VAL A 44 47.65 -1.42 5.08
CA VAL A 44 46.63 -1.18 4.03
C VAL A 44 46.96 0.09 3.24
N HIS A 45 47.31 1.19 3.92
CA HIS A 45 47.73 2.43 3.24
C HIS A 45 48.96 2.22 2.36
N TRP A 46 49.94 1.43 2.83
CA TRP A 46 51.11 1.09 2.04
C TRP A 46 50.72 0.32 0.76
N LEU A 47 49.83 -0.68 0.88
CA LEU A 47 49.35 -1.46 -0.27
C LEU A 47 48.68 -0.57 -1.32
N TYR A 48 47.72 0.27 -0.93
CA TYR A 48 47.03 1.18 -1.86
C TYR A 48 47.96 2.19 -2.53
N ARG A 49 49.10 2.48 -1.92
CA ARG A 49 50.11 3.37 -2.48
C ARG A 49 50.97 2.67 -3.52
N TYR A 50 51.47 1.49 -3.20
CA TYR A 50 52.55 0.85 -3.95
C TYR A 50 52.11 -0.31 -4.83
N ASP A 51 50.93 -0.88 -4.61
CA ASP A 51 50.33 -1.88 -5.48
C ASP A 51 49.55 -1.19 -6.62
N ASN A 52 49.86 -1.55 -7.86
CA ASN A 52 49.25 -0.93 -9.04
C ASN A 52 47.85 -1.48 -9.39
N THR A 53 47.42 -2.57 -8.74
CA THR A 53 46.08 -3.15 -8.89
C THR A 53 45.03 -2.43 -8.04
N LEU A 54 45.47 -1.69 -7.02
CA LEU A 54 44.59 -0.97 -6.10
C LEU A 54 44.42 0.49 -6.52
N ARG A 55 43.19 1.01 -6.40
CA ARG A 55 42.86 2.43 -6.63
C ARG A 55 42.35 3.05 -5.35
N MET A 56 42.96 4.16 -4.93
CA MET A 56 42.58 4.84 -3.70
C MET A 56 41.16 5.45 -3.83
N PRO A 57 40.18 5.05 -3.00
CA PRO A 57 38.83 5.60 -3.02
C PRO A 57 38.77 6.99 -2.34
N TYR A 58 37.64 7.70 -2.48
CA TYR A 58 37.44 9.03 -1.88
C TYR A 58 37.43 9.02 -0.34
N ASP A 59 36.88 7.97 0.27
CA ASP A 59 36.92 7.75 1.72
C ASP A 59 38.13 6.87 2.08
N HIS A 60 39.09 7.47 2.78
CA HIS A 60 40.35 6.81 3.15
C HIS A 60 40.29 6.09 4.50
N SER A 61 39.12 5.96 5.12
CA SER A 61 39.01 5.20 6.37
C SER A 61 39.38 3.73 6.15
N LEU A 62 40.04 3.12 7.14
CA LEU A 62 40.38 1.69 7.11
C LEU A 62 39.17 0.80 6.76
N ASN A 63 37.98 1.18 7.20
CA ASN A 63 36.75 0.46 6.85
C ASN A 63 36.46 0.48 5.36
N SER A 64 36.48 1.66 4.76
CA SER A 64 36.18 1.83 3.33
C SER A 64 37.24 1.14 2.47
N LEU A 65 38.53 1.25 2.83
CA LEU A 65 39.62 0.57 2.15
C LEU A 65 39.51 -0.96 2.20
N LEU A 66 39.19 -1.55 3.36
CA LEU A 66 38.98 -3.01 3.44
C LEU A 66 37.76 -3.46 2.62
N HIS A 67 36.77 -2.60 2.42
CA HIS A 67 35.53 -2.95 1.73
C HIS A 67 35.56 -2.76 0.20
N GLU A 68 36.63 -2.21 -0.37
CA GLU A 68 36.79 -2.11 -1.82
C GLU A 68 36.96 -3.49 -2.48
N PRO A 69 36.30 -3.74 -3.63
CA PRO A 69 36.40 -5.01 -4.34
C PRO A 69 37.84 -5.37 -4.76
N ASP A 70 38.62 -4.38 -5.20
CA ASP A 70 40.00 -4.61 -5.68
C ASP A 70 40.91 -5.13 -4.56
N PHE A 71 40.73 -4.64 -3.33
CA PHE A 71 41.45 -5.11 -2.16
C PHE A 71 41.02 -6.50 -1.72
N GLN A 72 39.72 -6.80 -1.75
CA GLN A 72 39.20 -8.14 -1.43
C GLN A 72 39.67 -9.21 -2.40
N ASN A 73 39.89 -8.84 -3.66
CA ASN A 73 40.41 -9.74 -4.68
C ASN A 73 41.94 -9.94 -4.58
N LEU A 74 42.66 -8.95 -4.04
CA LEU A 74 44.12 -9.01 -3.90
C LEU A 74 44.56 -9.97 -2.79
N ILE A 75 43.90 -9.92 -1.63
CA ILE A 75 44.31 -10.71 -0.47
C ILE A 75 43.52 -12.02 -0.36
N PRO A 76 44.16 -13.13 0.08
CA PRO A 76 43.44 -14.36 0.39
C PRO A 76 42.29 -14.11 1.38
N GLN A 77 41.13 -14.72 1.12
CA GLN A 77 39.90 -14.52 1.90
C GLN A 77 40.10 -14.73 3.42
N GLN A 78 41.02 -15.62 3.81
CA GLN A 78 41.37 -15.90 5.20
C GLN A 78 42.06 -14.71 5.88
N LEU A 79 43.01 -14.06 5.20
CA LEU A 79 43.70 -12.88 5.69
C LEU A 79 42.76 -11.67 5.71
N PHE A 80 41.82 -11.59 4.78
CA PHE A 80 40.76 -10.57 4.81
C PHE A 80 39.92 -10.65 6.08
N HIS A 81 39.49 -11.85 6.47
CA HIS A 81 38.73 -12.01 7.69
C HIS A 81 39.54 -11.71 8.96
N LYS A 82 40.85 -12.05 8.97
CA LYS A 82 41.78 -11.65 10.04
C LYS A 82 41.92 -10.13 10.13
N ALA A 83 42.02 -9.43 8.99
CA ALA A 83 42.04 -7.97 8.94
C ALA A 83 40.75 -7.35 9.52
N LYS A 84 39.58 -7.92 9.17
CA LYS A 84 38.29 -7.50 9.76
C LYS A 84 38.20 -7.76 11.26
N ALA A 85 38.75 -8.87 11.75
CA ALA A 85 38.80 -9.15 13.19
C ALA A 85 39.65 -8.10 13.94
N ILE A 86 40.83 -7.77 13.42
CA ILE A 86 41.71 -6.72 13.96
C ILE A 86 41.01 -5.36 13.96
N GLN A 87 40.36 -4.99 12.87
CA GLN A 87 39.59 -3.75 12.76
C GLN A 87 38.45 -3.70 13.79
N ARG A 88 37.63 -4.74 13.88
CA ARG A 88 36.46 -4.80 14.77
C ARG A 88 36.87 -4.76 16.25
N ILE A 89 37.83 -5.60 16.66
CA ILE A 89 38.27 -5.69 18.05
C ILE A 89 39.06 -4.43 18.43
N GLY A 90 39.87 -3.89 17.53
CA GLY A 90 40.55 -2.61 17.70
C GLY A 90 39.58 -1.45 17.93
N ASN A 91 38.50 -1.36 17.15
CA ASN A 91 37.45 -0.35 17.36
C ASN A 91 36.72 -0.52 18.70
N GLN A 92 36.46 -1.77 19.10
CA GLN A 92 35.88 -2.06 20.41
C GLN A 92 36.82 -1.66 21.55
N ALA A 93 38.13 -1.91 21.43
CA ALA A 93 39.11 -1.55 22.44
C ALA A 93 39.14 -0.04 22.73
N VAL A 94 38.86 0.80 21.73
CA VAL A 94 38.79 2.27 21.90
C VAL A 94 37.42 2.72 22.42
N HIS A 95 36.32 2.27 21.82
CA HIS A 95 34.99 2.85 22.07
C HIS A 95 34.14 2.12 23.14
N ASN A 96 34.48 0.88 23.49
CA ASN A 96 33.71 0.07 24.44
C ASN A 96 34.28 0.16 25.89
N PRO A 97 33.45 0.39 26.92
CA PRO A 97 33.90 0.39 28.32
C PRO A 97 34.28 -1.01 28.86
N ALA A 98 33.89 -2.11 28.19
CA ALA A 98 34.19 -3.47 28.65
C ALA A 98 35.71 -3.77 28.64
N PRO A 99 36.25 -4.48 29.66
CA PRO A 99 37.67 -4.84 29.70
C PRO A 99 38.03 -5.82 28.58
N VAL A 100 39.19 -5.61 27.95
CA VAL A 100 39.75 -6.51 26.93
C VAL A 100 40.59 -7.58 27.65
N ARG A 101 40.36 -8.86 27.34
CA ARG A 101 41.13 -9.95 27.98
C ARG A 101 42.51 -10.06 27.33
N GLN A 102 43.53 -10.39 28.11
CA GLN A 102 44.89 -10.63 27.62
C GLN A 102 44.94 -11.67 26.49
N LEU A 103 44.14 -12.73 26.60
CA LEU A 103 44.02 -13.76 25.56
C LEU A 103 43.47 -13.20 24.23
N ASP A 104 42.48 -12.31 24.29
CA ASP A 104 41.89 -11.70 23.09
C ASP A 104 42.93 -10.77 22.42
N ALA A 105 43.71 -10.03 23.20
CA ALA A 105 44.78 -9.17 22.69
C ALA A 105 45.95 -9.98 22.09
N LEU A 106 46.40 -11.04 22.77
CA LEU A 106 47.43 -11.95 22.26
C LEU A 106 47.01 -12.53 20.91
N GLN A 107 45.78 -13.05 20.80
CA GLN A 107 45.28 -13.60 19.54
C GLN A 107 45.24 -12.53 18.44
N LEU A 108 44.80 -11.31 18.76
CA LEU A 108 44.75 -10.22 17.80
C LEU A 108 46.13 -9.88 17.21
N VAL A 109 47.17 -9.88 18.06
CA VAL A 109 48.55 -9.64 17.61
C VAL A 109 49.10 -10.84 16.81
N LYS A 110 48.71 -12.08 17.15
CA LYS A 110 49.01 -13.26 16.31
C LYS A 110 48.37 -13.12 14.92
N GLU A 111 47.15 -12.61 14.82
CA GLU A 111 46.53 -12.37 13.52
C GLU A 111 47.22 -11.25 12.72
N LEU A 112 47.70 -10.21 13.39
CA LEU A 112 48.51 -9.18 12.76
C LEU A 112 49.83 -9.75 12.22
N HIS A 113 50.45 -10.70 12.94
CA HIS A 113 51.66 -11.39 12.49
C HIS A 113 51.46 -12.10 11.15
N HIS A 114 50.33 -12.79 10.97
CA HIS A 114 49.98 -13.43 9.69
C HIS A 114 49.89 -12.43 8.53
N ILE A 115 49.26 -11.27 8.77
CA ILE A 115 49.13 -10.20 7.75
C ILE A 115 50.50 -9.60 7.42
N ALA A 116 51.33 -9.33 8.44
CA ALA A 116 52.68 -8.80 8.26
C ALA A 116 53.59 -9.78 7.50
N TYR A 117 53.47 -11.08 7.77
CA TYR A 117 54.18 -12.14 7.05
C TYR A 117 53.77 -12.18 5.58
N TRP A 118 52.46 -12.23 5.29
CA TRP A 118 51.94 -12.20 3.93
C TRP A 118 52.43 -10.98 3.14
N LEU A 119 52.34 -9.78 3.74
CA LEU A 119 52.81 -8.55 3.12
C LEU A 119 54.31 -8.61 2.81
N THR A 120 55.12 -9.05 3.77
CA THR A 120 56.57 -9.13 3.60
C THR A 120 56.95 -10.17 2.53
N ARG A 121 56.30 -11.33 2.52
CA ARG A 121 56.54 -12.40 1.54
C ARG A 121 56.26 -11.94 0.10
N ASN A 122 55.16 -11.23 -0.12
CA ASN A 122 54.71 -10.89 -1.46
C ASN A 122 55.38 -9.64 -2.05
N TYR A 123 55.85 -8.71 -1.20
CA TYR A 123 56.37 -7.43 -1.65
C TYR A 123 57.85 -7.16 -1.33
N THR A 124 58.59 -8.16 -0.81
CA THR A 124 60.01 -7.98 -0.45
C THR A 124 60.90 -9.13 -0.89
N ARG A 125 62.19 -8.82 -1.07
CA ARG A 125 63.26 -9.79 -1.34
C ARG A 125 64.51 -9.45 -0.53
N PRO A 126 65.28 -10.45 -0.06
CA PRO A 126 65.01 -11.90 -0.13
C PRO A 126 63.76 -12.29 0.67
N LEU A 127 63.15 -13.44 0.34
CA LEU A 127 61.95 -13.92 1.03
C LEU A 127 62.22 -14.04 2.53
N PRO A 128 61.28 -13.61 3.40
CA PRO A 128 61.41 -13.85 4.82
C PRO A 128 61.42 -15.36 5.07
N PRO A 129 62.29 -15.87 5.97
CA PRO A 129 62.18 -17.26 6.41
C PRO A 129 60.79 -17.51 6.99
N ALA A 130 60.25 -18.72 6.85
CA ALA A 130 59.01 -19.12 7.51
C ALA A 130 59.25 -19.08 9.02
N ILE A 131 58.77 -18.02 9.66
CA ILE A 131 58.87 -17.80 11.11
C ILE A 131 57.47 -17.97 11.65
N ASP A 132 57.30 -18.97 12.51
CA ASP A 132 56.09 -19.14 13.28
C ASP A 132 56.12 -18.23 14.52
N TRP A 133 54.94 -17.90 15.03
CA TRP A 133 54.82 -17.09 16.23
C TRP A 133 55.39 -17.83 17.45
N ASP A 134 56.22 -17.16 18.24
CA ASP A 134 56.75 -17.66 19.51
C ASP A 134 56.22 -16.84 20.70
N ASP A 135 55.38 -17.47 21.52
CA ASP A 135 54.83 -16.88 22.74
C ASP A 135 55.93 -16.51 23.77
N ALA A 136 57.10 -17.15 23.72
CA ALA A 136 58.22 -16.84 24.62
C ALA A 136 58.92 -15.51 24.30
N LEU A 137 58.74 -14.98 23.08
CA LEU A 137 59.30 -13.70 22.66
C LEU A 137 58.44 -12.49 23.08
N VAL A 138 57.21 -12.72 23.54
CA VAL A 138 56.31 -11.65 24.00
C VAL A 138 56.87 -11.02 25.29
N PRO A 139 57.16 -9.69 25.29
CA PRO A 139 57.74 -9.03 26.46
C PRO A 139 56.81 -9.11 27.68
N ARG A 140 57.36 -9.51 28.83
CA ARG A 140 56.67 -9.40 30.13
C ARG A 140 56.87 -7.98 30.67
N PRO A 141 55.81 -7.32 31.18
CA PRO A 141 55.91 -5.95 31.66
C PRO A 141 56.83 -5.87 32.89
N LEU A 142 57.72 -4.87 32.91
CA LEU A 142 58.64 -4.59 34.03
C LEU A 142 57.93 -3.95 35.23
N SER A 143 56.68 -3.48 35.08
CA SER A 143 55.82 -2.96 36.16
C SER A 143 54.33 -3.16 35.83
N PRO A 144 53.46 -3.52 36.81
CA PRO A 144 52.02 -3.67 36.63
C PRO A 144 51.22 -2.36 36.41
N ASP A 145 51.80 -1.19 36.67
CA ASP A 145 51.04 0.08 36.80
C ASP A 145 51.07 1.01 35.58
N ALA A 146 51.39 0.51 34.38
CA ALA A 146 51.43 1.32 33.15
C ALA A 146 50.23 1.07 32.22
N VAL A 147 49.00 1.12 32.75
CA VAL A 147 47.77 1.06 31.93
C VAL A 147 47.47 2.46 31.40
N VAL A 148 47.35 2.60 30.08
CA VAL A 148 47.03 3.89 29.45
C VAL A 148 45.54 4.19 29.63
N PRO A 149 45.16 5.30 30.28
CA PRO A 149 43.75 5.70 30.43
C PRO A 149 43.05 5.81 29.07
N ARG A 150 41.80 5.34 28.98
CA ARG A 150 40.99 5.38 27.75
C ARG A 150 40.91 6.76 27.10
N LYS A 151 40.75 7.83 27.89
CA LYS A 151 40.74 9.21 27.37
C LYS A 151 42.06 9.60 26.70
N GLN A 152 43.18 9.05 27.16
CA GLN A 152 44.49 9.27 26.54
C GLN A 152 44.63 8.47 25.25
N LEU A 153 44.09 7.24 25.18
CA LEU A 153 44.03 6.48 23.92
C LEU A 153 43.12 7.14 22.87
N GLU A 154 41.96 7.69 23.27
CA GLU A 154 41.06 8.45 22.38
C GLU A 154 41.71 9.77 21.91
N ALA A 155 42.47 10.46 22.78
CA ALA A 155 43.23 11.65 22.40
C ALA A 155 44.40 11.30 21.46
N LEU A 156 45.09 10.19 21.73
CA LEU A 156 46.18 9.67 20.91
C LEU A 156 45.67 9.21 19.54
N GLU A 157 44.48 8.60 19.45
CA GLU A 157 43.83 8.25 18.17
C GLU A 157 43.59 9.50 17.34
N LYS A 158 43.01 10.55 17.93
CA LYS A 158 42.78 11.82 17.22
C LYS A 158 44.07 12.48 16.76
N GLN A 159 45.12 12.44 17.58
CA GLN A 159 46.43 13.00 17.22
C GLN A 159 47.09 12.21 16.09
N LEU A 160 47.19 10.88 16.21
CA LEU A 160 47.80 10.02 15.20
C LEU A 160 47.01 10.03 13.89
N ALA A 161 45.67 10.09 13.95
CA ALA A 161 44.82 10.23 12.77
C ALA A 161 45.11 11.56 12.03
N ALA A 162 45.17 12.68 12.76
CA ALA A 162 45.47 13.99 12.17
C ALA A 162 46.90 14.07 11.59
N GLU A 163 47.88 13.48 12.28
CA GLU A 163 49.27 13.38 11.80
C GLU A 163 49.35 12.51 10.53
N SER A 164 48.68 11.36 10.52
CA SER A 164 48.65 10.45 9.37
C SER A 164 47.94 11.06 8.15
N GLU A 165 46.83 11.78 8.35
CA GLU A 165 46.10 12.43 7.27
C GLU A 165 46.92 13.58 6.66
N LYS A 166 47.62 14.36 7.50
CA LYS A 166 48.52 15.42 7.05
C LYS A 166 49.72 14.86 6.28
N ALA A 167 50.34 13.79 6.79
CA ALA A 167 51.44 13.10 6.11
C ALA A 167 50.98 12.52 4.77
N LEU A 168 49.81 11.86 4.73
CA LEU A 168 49.24 11.30 3.52
C LEU A 168 48.98 12.37 2.45
N LYS A 169 48.38 13.51 2.81
CA LYS A 169 48.12 14.63 1.90
C LYS A 169 49.41 15.25 1.34
N GLN A 170 50.41 15.48 2.19
CA GLN A 170 51.72 16.00 1.76
C GLN A 170 52.44 15.01 0.83
N GLN A 171 52.32 13.73 1.12
CA GLN A 171 52.98 12.67 0.36
C GLN A 171 52.30 12.37 -0.98
N GLN A 172 50.96 12.42 -1.05
CA GLN A 172 50.20 12.33 -2.31
C GLN A 172 50.51 13.48 -3.27
N ALA A 173 50.67 14.71 -2.76
CA ALA A 173 51.06 15.86 -3.57
C ALA A 173 52.47 15.71 -4.16
N ALA A 174 53.40 15.07 -3.44
CA ALA A 174 54.74 14.77 -3.93
C ALA A 174 54.74 13.60 -4.95
N ASP A 175 53.90 12.59 -4.73
CA ASP A 175 53.80 11.38 -5.56
C ASP A 175 53.14 11.66 -6.92
N ALA A 176 52.22 12.63 -7.02
CA ALA A 176 51.55 13.02 -8.27
C ALA A 176 52.51 13.53 -9.37
N LEU A 177 53.74 13.90 -8.99
CA LEU A 177 54.77 14.44 -9.91
C LEU A 177 55.94 13.46 -10.16
N ASN A 178 55.92 12.26 -9.57
CA ASN A 178 57.14 11.43 -9.46
C ASN A 178 57.13 10.19 -10.38
N GLN A 179 58.00 10.19 -11.40
CA GLN A 179 58.21 9.04 -12.31
C GLN A 179 58.81 7.82 -11.59
N GLU A 180 59.59 8.03 -10.51
CA GLU A 180 60.19 6.96 -9.71
C GLU A 180 59.15 6.08 -9.00
N LEU A 181 57.96 6.62 -8.70
CA LEU A 181 56.88 5.86 -8.07
C LEU A 181 56.22 4.89 -9.07
N GLN A 182 56.18 5.25 -10.35
CA GLN A 182 55.66 4.37 -11.40
C GLN A 182 56.60 3.20 -11.68
N THR A 183 57.91 3.43 -11.72
CA THR A 183 58.91 2.36 -11.87
C THR A 183 58.92 1.43 -10.66
N LEU A 184 58.80 1.97 -9.43
CA LEU A 184 58.71 1.16 -8.22
C LEU A 184 57.43 0.30 -8.18
N ARG A 185 56.29 0.84 -8.62
CA ARG A 185 55.03 0.08 -8.78
C ARG A 185 55.17 -1.08 -9.75
N GLN A 186 55.87 -0.90 -10.87
CA GLN A 186 56.14 -1.98 -11.82
C GLN A 186 57.03 -3.08 -11.21
N GLN A 187 58.10 -2.69 -10.53
CA GLN A 187 59.00 -3.64 -9.85
C GLN A 187 58.27 -4.47 -8.77
N LEU A 188 57.39 -3.83 -7.98
CA LEU A 188 56.60 -4.53 -6.96
C LEU A 188 55.55 -5.47 -7.57
N ALA A 189 54.94 -5.11 -8.70
CA ALA A 189 54.02 -5.99 -9.42
C ALA A 189 54.71 -7.26 -9.95
N GLU A 190 55.94 -7.14 -10.46
CA GLU A 190 56.76 -8.28 -10.88
C GLU A 190 57.12 -9.18 -9.68
N LEU A 191 57.49 -8.60 -8.54
CA LEU A 191 57.75 -9.35 -7.30
C LEU A 191 56.52 -10.09 -6.78
N HIS A 192 55.34 -9.45 -6.85
CA HIS A 192 54.06 -10.05 -6.46
C HIS A 192 53.70 -11.24 -7.38
N GLN A 193 53.84 -11.09 -8.70
CA GLN A 193 53.61 -12.19 -9.66
C GLN A 193 54.55 -13.37 -9.43
N GLN A 194 55.83 -13.11 -9.13
CA GLN A 194 56.80 -14.16 -8.80
C GLN A 194 56.47 -14.85 -7.47
N ALA A 195 55.99 -14.11 -6.47
CA ALA A 195 55.57 -14.67 -5.18
C ALA A 195 54.32 -15.56 -5.29
N ALA A 196 53.40 -15.24 -6.21
CA ALA A 196 52.19 -16.02 -6.47
C ALA A 196 52.48 -17.41 -7.09
N GLN A 197 53.64 -17.60 -7.73
CA GLN A 197 54.04 -18.89 -8.31
C GLN A 197 54.60 -19.88 -7.28
N GLN A 198 54.93 -19.43 -6.07
CA GLN A 198 55.39 -20.29 -4.99
C GLN A 198 54.24 -20.59 -4.02
N THR A 199 54.01 -21.88 -3.71
CA THR A 199 52.98 -22.32 -2.75
C THR A 199 53.30 -21.84 -1.34
N ASP A 200 52.33 -21.21 -0.67
CA ASP A 200 52.44 -20.83 0.74
C ASP A 200 52.24 -22.06 1.63
N THR A 201 53.20 -22.32 2.52
CA THR A 201 53.20 -23.47 3.44
C THR A 201 53.01 -23.06 4.90
N HIS A 202 52.67 -21.79 5.18
CA HIS A 202 52.47 -21.29 6.55
C HIS A 202 51.18 -21.85 7.18
N ASP A 203 51.25 -22.33 8.43
CA ASP A 203 50.16 -23.08 9.06
C ASP A 203 49.13 -22.16 9.74
N TYR A 204 47.97 -22.03 9.10
CA TYR A 204 46.79 -21.38 9.68
C TYR A 204 45.90 -22.43 10.35
N SER A 205 46.11 -22.73 11.64
CA SER A 205 45.63 -23.96 12.31
C SER A 205 44.09 -24.15 12.39
N GLU A 206 43.65 -25.42 12.42
CA GLU A 206 42.24 -25.86 12.56
C GLU A 206 41.67 -25.67 13.97
N ALA A 207 42.48 -25.90 15.00
CA ALA A 207 42.08 -25.86 16.40
C ALA A 207 41.65 -24.43 16.82
N ASP A 208 42.30 -23.41 16.25
CA ASP A 208 41.96 -22.01 16.50
C ASP A 208 40.60 -21.63 15.88
N THR A 209 40.22 -22.23 14.75
CA THR A 209 38.90 -21.99 14.11
C THR A 209 37.75 -22.47 15.01
N ARG A 210 37.93 -23.64 15.61
CA ARG A 210 36.96 -24.26 16.52
C ARG A 210 36.79 -23.41 17.79
N ALA A 211 37.89 -23.05 18.44
CA ALA A 211 37.88 -22.34 19.72
C ALA A 211 37.44 -20.86 19.63
N TYR A 212 37.80 -20.14 18.55
CA TYR A 212 37.62 -18.69 18.48
C TYR A 212 36.45 -18.20 17.61
N LEU A 213 35.95 -19.03 16.69
CA LEU A 213 34.79 -18.68 15.85
C LEU A 213 33.58 -19.56 16.18
N ILE A 214 33.73 -20.88 16.03
CA ILE A 214 32.61 -21.82 16.13
C ILE A 214 32.08 -21.87 17.57
N ASP A 215 32.96 -22.03 18.57
CA ASP A 215 32.58 -22.04 19.99
C ASP A 215 31.91 -20.74 20.44
N VAL A 216 32.25 -19.60 19.84
CA VAL A 216 31.65 -18.29 20.16
C VAL A 216 30.22 -18.23 19.62
N GLU A 217 30.01 -18.65 18.37
CA GLU A 217 28.68 -18.68 17.75
C GLU A 217 27.76 -19.74 18.40
N ILE A 218 28.29 -20.91 18.77
CA ILE A 218 27.54 -21.93 19.53
C ILE A 218 27.12 -21.37 20.91
N ARG A 219 28.03 -20.69 21.64
CA ARG A 219 27.70 -20.03 22.91
C ARG A 219 26.70 -18.89 22.76
N ARG A 220 26.80 -18.09 21.68
CA ARG A 220 25.84 -17.04 21.36
C ARG A 220 24.44 -17.60 21.11
N ALA A 221 24.33 -18.84 20.64
CA ALA A 221 23.08 -19.59 20.50
C ALA A 221 22.58 -20.22 21.83
N GLY A 222 23.26 -19.99 22.95
CA GLY A 222 22.87 -20.45 24.30
C GLY A 222 23.41 -21.82 24.70
N TRP A 223 24.40 -22.36 23.99
CA TRP A 223 25.01 -23.65 24.29
C TRP A 223 26.30 -23.49 25.09
N SER A 224 26.38 -24.13 26.26
CA SER A 224 27.53 -23.98 27.16
C SER A 224 28.75 -24.81 26.78
N LEU A 225 28.58 -25.96 26.10
CA LEU A 225 29.66 -26.89 25.70
C LEU A 225 30.56 -27.36 26.85
N ASN A 226 30.02 -27.47 28.06
CA ASN A 226 30.79 -27.74 29.27
C ASN A 226 31.04 -29.24 29.53
N GLN A 227 30.40 -30.14 28.78
CA GLN A 227 30.47 -31.57 29.05
C GLN A 227 31.39 -32.27 28.04
N LYS A 228 32.11 -33.31 28.48
CA LYS A 228 33.01 -34.08 27.61
C LYS A 228 32.30 -34.70 26.40
N ARG A 229 30.99 -34.95 26.51
CA ARG A 229 30.16 -35.49 25.41
C ARG A 229 29.78 -34.48 24.34
N ASP A 230 30.05 -33.20 24.56
CA ASP A 230 29.62 -32.13 23.65
C ASP A 230 30.60 -31.96 22.47
N ARG A 231 31.84 -32.45 22.62
CA ARG A 231 32.93 -32.32 21.64
C ARG A 231 33.60 -33.67 21.39
N GLU A 232 34.06 -33.89 20.16
CA GLU A 232 34.77 -35.11 19.75
C GLU A 232 34.03 -36.39 20.21
N TYR A 233 32.71 -36.40 20.01
CA TYR A 233 31.87 -37.49 20.50
C TYR A 233 32.05 -38.74 19.63
N GLU A 234 32.43 -39.84 20.25
CA GLU A 234 32.62 -41.12 19.57
C GLU A 234 31.29 -41.65 19.01
N VAL A 235 31.29 -41.98 17.72
CA VAL A 235 30.16 -42.59 17.01
C VAL A 235 30.57 -43.93 16.41
N THR A 236 29.68 -44.92 16.52
CA THR A 236 29.89 -46.28 16.02
C THR A 236 29.05 -46.54 14.77
N GLY A 237 29.58 -47.29 13.80
CA GLY A 237 28.92 -47.60 12.53
C GLY A 237 29.46 -46.82 11.32
N MET A 238 30.58 -46.11 11.49
CA MET A 238 31.20 -45.33 10.40
C MET A 238 31.74 -46.25 9.29
N PRO A 239 31.65 -45.86 8.01
CA PRO A 239 32.13 -46.64 6.86
C PRO A 239 33.66 -46.50 6.71
N ASN A 240 34.41 -46.84 7.76
CA ASN A 240 35.86 -46.89 7.78
C ASN A 240 36.34 -48.24 8.33
N ASN A 241 37.64 -48.52 8.23
CA ASN A 241 38.21 -49.83 8.61
C ASN A 241 38.00 -50.19 10.09
N GLN A 242 37.74 -49.21 10.96
CA GLN A 242 37.57 -49.41 12.41
C GLN A 242 36.10 -49.41 12.85
N GLY A 243 35.18 -48.97 12.00
CA GLY A 243 33.76 -48.78 12.35
C GLY A 243 33.49 -47.62 13.32
N ILE A 244 34.49 -46.80 13.66
CA ILE A 244 34.42 -45.76 14.70
C ILE A 244 34.78 -44.40 14.09
N GLY A 245 34.04 -43.34 14.43
CA GLY A 245 34.40 -41.95 14.11
C GLY A 245 34.14 -41.01 15.29
N TYR A 246 34.46 -39.73 15.11
CA TYR A 246 34.34 -38.71 16.16
C TYR A 246 33.65 -37.48 15.59
N ALA A 247 32.44 -37.20 16.07
CA ALA A 247 31.70 -36.00 15.69
C ALA A 247 32.28 -34.78 16.42
N ASP A 248 32.61 -33.71 15.69
CA ASP A 248 33.27 -32.54 16.28
C ASP A 248 32.44 -31.90 17.39
N TYR A 249 31.13 -31.72 17.15
CA TYR A 249 30.19 -31.32 18.19
C TYR A 249 28.86 -32.06 18.08
N VAL A 250 28.26 -32.35 19.25
CA VAL A 250 26.89 -32.84 19.35
C VAL A 250 26.13 -31.95 20.33
N LEU A 251 25.01 -31.40 19.88
CA LEU A 251 24.12 -30.55 20.67
C LEU A 251 22.99 -31.40 21.26
N TRP A 252 22.93 -31.48 22.59
CA TRP A 252 22.04 -32.40 23.31
C TRP A 252 20.75 -31.75 23.83
N GLY A 253 19.65 -32.49 23.76
CA GLY A 253 18.40 -32.15 24.43
C GLY A 253 18.44 -32.42 25.94
N ASP A 254 17.48 -31.87 26.67
CA ASP A 254 17.35 -32.12 28.11
C ASP A 254 16.92 -33.58 28.41
N ASP A 255 16.36 -34.26 27.42
CA ASP A 255 16.03 -35.69 27.41
C ASP A 255 17.24 -36.59 27.12
N GLY A 256 18.42 -36.02 26.88
CA GLY A 256 19.64 -36.74 26.56
C GLY A 256 19.72 -37.24 25.12
N LYS A 257 18.80 -36.84 24.23
CA LYS A 257 18.85 -37.19 22.80
C LYS A 257 19.60 -36.14 21.98
N PRO A 258 20.26 -36.53 20.87
CA PRO A 258 20.99 -35.58 20.02
C PRO A 258 20.01 -34.71 19.23
N LEU A 259 20.10 -33.39 19.38
CA LEU A 259 19.30 -32.41 18.63
C LEU A 259 19.98 -31.96 17.34
N ALA A 260 21.31 -31.79 17.37
CA ALA A 260 22.10 -31.46 16.20
C ALA A 260 23.51 -32.03 16.27
N VAL A 261 24.12 -32.21 15.10
CA VAL A 261 25.53 -32.56 14.92
C VAL A 261 26.21 -31.48 14.09
N ILE A 262 27.43 -31.10 14.44
CA ILE A 262 28.20 -30.09 13.72
C ILE A 262 29.52 -30.70 13.29
N GLU A 263 29.78 -30.66 11.98
CA GLU A 263 31.08 -30.94 11.38
C GLU A 263 31.84 -29.62 11.16
N ALA A 264 33.04 -29.51 11.73
CA ALA A 264 33.89 -28.36 11.58
C ALA A 264 35.02 -28.65 10.59
N LYS A 265 35.30 -27.70 9.72
CA LYS A 265 36.50 -27.69 8.88
C LYS A 265 37.37 -26.49 9.21
N ARG A 266 38.63 -26.55 8.80
CA ARG A 266 39.52 -25.38 8.76
C ARG A 266 38.83 -24.23 8.05
N THR A 267 39.07 -23.02 8.52
CA THR A 267 38.57 -21.78 7.89
C THR A 267 38.90 -21.68 6.39
N THR A 268 40.01 -22.30 6.01
CA THR A 268 40.60 -22.31 4.68
C THR A 268 39.92 -23.28 3.72
N VAL A 269 39.07 -24.16 4.25
CA VAL A 269 38.43 -25.24 3.51
C VAL A 269 36.95 -24.93 3.34
N ASP A 270 36.43 -25.20 2.16
CA ASP A 270 35.00 -25.14 1.88
C ASP A 270 34.22 -26.08 2.83
N PRO A 271 33.24 -25.57 3.60
CA PRO A 271 32.40 -26.38 4.49
C PRO A 271 31.73 -27.56 3.78
N ALA A 272 31.42 -27.44 2.49
CA ALA A 272 30.75 -28.48 1.71
C ALA A 272 31.54 -29.80 1.68
N LYS A 273 32.88 -29.76 1.84
CA LYS A 273 33.69 -30.99 1.96
C LYS A 273 33.34 -31.82 3.20
N GLY A 274 32.81 -31.19 4.25
CA GLY A 274 32.33 -31.86 5.45
C GLY A 274 30.90 -32.41 5.35
N GLN A 275 30.15 -32.09 4.29
CA GLN A 275 28.73 -32.42 4.20
C GLN A 275 28.44 -33.92 4.33
N GLN A 276 29.19 -34.76 3.59
CA GLN A 276 28.99 -36.21 3.63
C GLN A 276 29.38 -36.79 5.00
N GLN A 277 30.44 -36.25 5.62
CA GLN A 277 30.90 -36.68 6.94
C GLN A 277 29.86 -36.35 8.02
N ALA A 278 29.31 -35.13 7.98
CA ALA A 278 28.25 -34.69 8.89
C ALA A 278 26.99 -35.57 8.80
N LYS A 279 26.61 -35.99 7.57
CA LYS A 279 25.51 -36.94 7.36
C LYS A 279 25.80 -38.31 7.97
N LEU A 280 26.99 -38.85 7.76
CA LEU A 280 27.38 -40.15 8.31
C LEU A 280 27.36 -40.12 9.85
N TYR A 281 27.77 -39.02 10.47
CA TYR A 281 27.65 -38.83 11.92
C TYR A 281 26.19 -38.78 12.36
N ALA A 282 25.32 -38.10 11.63
CA ALA A 282 23.88 -38.12 11.92
C ALA A 282 23.26 -39.52 11.79
N ASP A 283 23.66 -40.30 10.77
CA ASP A 283 23.21 -41.68 10.58
C ASP A 283 23.65 -42.57 11.77
N CYS A 284 24.89 -42.43 12.26
CA CYS A 284 25.37 -43.15 13.44
C CYS A 284 24.63 -42.73 14.72
N LEU A 285 24.45 -41.42 14.94
CA LEU A 285 23.73 -40.89 16.10
C LEU A 285 22.26 -41.33 16.12
N GLU A 286 21.61 -41.43 14.96
CA GLU A 286 20.25 -41.95 14.84
C GLU A 286 20.17 -43.42 15.28
N GLN A 287 21.13 -44.25 14.85
CA GLN A 287 21.20 -45.66 15.27
C GLN A 287 21.46 -45.81 16.77
N MET A 288 22.33 -44.97 17.34
CA MET A 288 22.72 -45.03 18.74
C MET A 288 21.63 -44.49 19.69
N HIS A 289 20.91 -43.44 19.29
CA HIS A 289 20.01 -42.69 20.19
C HIS A 289 18.55 -42.67 19.74
N ALA A 290 18.22 -43.39 18.65
CA ALA A 290 16.88 -43.46 18.05
C ALA A 290 16.27 -42.07 17.73
N GLN A 291 17.12 -41.10 17.38
CA GLN A 291 16.72 -39.76 16.97
C GLN A 291 17.72 -39.20 15.97
N ARG A 292 17.21 -38.83 14.78
CA ARG A 292 18.02 -38.17 13.76
C ARG A 292 18.31 -36.70 14.16
N PRO A 293 19.57 -36.29 14.36
CA PRO A 293 19.88 -34.89 14.66
C PRO A 293 19.74 -34.00 13.41
N ILE A 294 19.67 -32.68 13.60
CA ILE A 294 19.85 -31.68 12.54
C ILE A 294 21.34 -31.59 12.18
N ILE A 295 21.66 -31.53 10.90
CA ILE A 295 23.05 -31.57 10.42
C ILE A 295 23.54 -30.15 10.19
N TYR A 296 24.70 -29.81 10.75
CA TYR A 296 25.45 -28.60 10.43
C TYR A 296 26.83 -28.96 9.91
N TYR A 297 27.31 -28.15 8.98
CA TYR A 297 28.71 -28.16 8.57
C TYR A 297 29.20 -26.73 8.37
N THR A 298 30.40 -26.43 8.89
CA THR A 298 30.90 -25.06 8.98
C THR A 298 32.42 -24.99 8.90
N ASN A 299 32.94 -23.84 8.48
CA ASN A 299 34.35 -23.47 8.61
C ASN A 299 34.57 -22.28 9.55
N GLY A 300 33.53 -21.88 10.31
CA GLY A 300 33.54 -20.71 11.20
C GLY A 300 33.04 -19.40 10.58
N TYR A 301 33.11 -19.23 9.26
CA TYR A 301 32.52 -18.06 8.57
C TYR A 301 31.23 -18.42 7.85
N ASP A 302 31.24 -19.54 7.14
CA ASP A 302 30.08 -20.08 6.45
C ASP A 302 29.53 -21.23 7.26
N THR A 303 28.24 -21.16 7.59
CA THR A 303 27.53 -22.21 8.31
C THR A 303 26.37 -22.68 7.44
N TRP A 304 26.29 -23.98 7.25
CA TRP A 304 25.20 -24.61 6.52
C TRP A 304 24.37 -25.47 7.46
N LEU A 305 23.06 -25.46 7.26
CA LEU A 305 22.09 -26.28 7.96
C LEU A 305 21.43 -27.21 6.96
N TRP A 306 21.39 -28.50 7.29
CA TRP A 306 20.72 -29.52 6.51
C TRP A 306 19.77 -30.34 7.39
N ASP A 307 18.48 -30.21 7.12
CA ASP A 307 17.45 -31.13 7.63
C ASP A 307 17.08 -32.06 6.48
N ASP A 308 17.89 -33.09 6.30
CA ASP A 308 17.85 -33.97 5.14
C ASP A 308 16.57 -34.81 5.01
N THR A 309 15.71 -34.77 6.03
CA THR A 309 14.36 -35.35 5.99
C THR A 309 13.32 -34.46 5.32
N GLN A 310 13.56 -33.14 5.22
CA GLN A 310 12.56 -32.17 4.76
C GLN A 310 13.07 -31.16 3.74
N TYR A 311 14.28 -30.64 3.92
CA TYR A 311 14.80 -29.53 3.13
C TYR A 311 16.22 -29.81 2.63
N PRO A 312 16.59 -29.31 1.43
CA PRO A 312 17.97 -29.35 0.99
C PRO A 312 18.88 -28.49 1.90
N PRO A 313 20.20 -28.69 1.84
CA PRO A 313 21.14 -27.88 2.59
C PRO A 313 21.01 -26.40 2.23
N ARG A 314 21.10 -25.53 3.23
CA ARG A 314 21.04 -24.07 3.05
C ARG A 314 22.01 -23.35 3.97
N GLN A 315 22.52 -22.20 3.54
CA GLN A 315 23.36 -21.36 4.36
C GLN A 315 22.52 -20.65 5.43
N VAL A 316 23.05 -20.58 6.65
CA VAL A 316 22.42 -19.91 7.80
C VAL A 316 23.44 -19.00 8.47
N SER A 317 22.96 -17.92 9.10
CA SER A 317 23.83 -16.94 9.77
C SER A 317 24.45 -17.44 11.09
N GLY A 318 24.06 -18.63 11.57
CA GLY A 318 24.56 -19.20 12.81
C GLY A 318 23.74 -20.39 13.31
N PHE A 319 24.02 -20.83 14.54
CA PHE A 319 23.39 -22.01 15.13
C PHE A 319 22.04 -21.71 15.79
N TYR A 320 21.17 -22.71 15.83
CA TYR A 320 19.89 -22.62 16.52
C TYR A 320 20.06 -22.88 18.01
N ASN A 321 19.23 -22.24 18.83
CA ASN A 321 19.16 -22.56 20.24
C ASN A 321 18.44 -23.90 20.48
N LYS A 322 18.57 -24.44 21.70
CA LYS A 322 17.98 -25.71 22.11
C LYS A 322 16.48 -25.81 21.81
N ALA A 323 15.70 -24.78 22.16
CA ALA A 323 14.25 -24.78 21.95
C ALA A 323 13.85 -24.81 20.46
N ALA A 324 14.60 -24.10 19.60
CA ALA A 324 14.36 -24.08 18.16
C ALA A 324 14.70 -25.43 17.52
N LEU A 325 15.83 -26.04 17.88
CA LEU A 325 16.19 -27.39 17.39
C LEU A 325 15.18 -28.46 17.84
N GLY A 326 14.78 -28.44 19.12
CA GLY A 326 13.74 -29.33 19.62
C GLY A 326 12.41 -29.15 18.87
N SER A 327 12.04 -27.92 18.55
CA SER A 327 10.83 -27.63 17.75
C SER A 327 10.94 -28.18 16.32
N LEU A 328 12.10 -28.10 15.68
CA LEU A 328 12.31 -28.68 14.35
C LEU A 328 12.14 -30.21 14.34
N ILE A 329 12.72 -30.89 15.32
CA ILE A 329 12.60 -32.35 15.44
C ILE A 329 11.15 -32.75 15.69
N LEU A 330 10.46 -32.07 16.61
CA LEU A 330 9.05 -32.34 16.90
C LEU A 330 8.14 -32.16 15.66
N ARG A 331 8.48 -31.21 14.78
CA ARG A 331 7.74 -30.96 13.54
C ARG A 331 7.83 -32.12 12.54
N ARG A 332 8.87 -32.95 12.58
CA ARG A 332 8.98 -34.09 11.65
C ARG A 332 7.83 -35.08 11.80
N SER A 333 7.31 -35.24 13.02
CA SER A 333 6.22 -36.17 13.32
C SER A 333 4.84 -35.50 13.44
N ASN A 334 4.78 -34.20 13.78
CA ASN A 334 3.53 -33.53 14.14
C ASN A 334 2.95 -32.61 13.06
N ARG A 335 3.67 -32.34 11.97
CA ARG A 335 3.14 -31.52 10.87
C ARG A 335 1.94 -32.18 10.22
N GLN A 336 0.87 -31.43 10.09
CA GLN A 336 -0.30 -31.83 9.32
C GLN A 336 -0.12 -31.38 7.85
N PRO A 337 -0.72 -32.09 6.89
CA PRO A 337 -0.78 -31.63 5.50
C PRO A 337 -1.40 -30.23 5.40
N LEU A 338 -0.83 -29.36 4.57
CA LEU A 338 -1.39 -28.04 4.33
C LEU A 338 -2.47 -28.11 3.25
N ASP A 339 -3.72 -27.92 3.64
CA ASP A 339 -4.90 -27.90 2.76
C ASP A 339 -5.60 -26.52 2.84
N SER A 340 -6.22 -26.08 1.74
CA SER A 340 -7.04 -24.87 1.67
C SER A 340 -8.24 -24.92 2.63
N LYS A 341 -8.66 -26.12 3.07
CA LYS A 341 -9.68 -26.32 4.13
C LYS A 341 -9.28 -25.74 5.48
N LEU A 342 -7.99 -25.56 5.73
CA LEU A 342 -7.50 -24.95 6.96
C LEU A 342 -7.81 -23.46 7.02
N VAL A 343 -8.18 -22.79 5.91
CA VAL A 343 -8.45 -21.35 5.93
C VAL A 343 -9.72 -21.05 6.73
N ASN A 344 -9.59 -20.23 7.77
CA ASN A 344 -10.73 -19.76 8.53
C ASN A 344 -11.48 -18.67 7.76
N ALA A 345 -12.68 -18.99 7.30
CA ALA A 345 -13.55 -18.09 6.52
C ALA A 345 -14.01 -16.84 7.32
N GLU A 346 -14.02 -16.90 8.66
CA GLU A 346 -14.36 -15.73 9.49
C GLU A 346 -13.25 -14.67 9.45
N ILE A 347 -12.01 -15.09 9.24
CA ILE A 347 -10.84 -14.19 9.10
C ILE A 347 -10.70 -13.77 7.63
N ALA A 348 -10.73 -14.74 6.71
CA ALA A 348 -10.54 -14.54 5.27
C ALA A 348 -11.58 -15.33 4.47
N GLY A 349 -12.75 -14.73 4.27
CA GLY A 349 -13.90 -15.38 3.63
C GLY A 349 -13.98 -15.23 2.11
N ARG A 350 -13.15 -14.39 1.48
CA ARG A 350 -13.20 -14.17 0.04
C ARG A 350 -12.45 -15.27 -0.71
N TYR A 351 -13.01 -15.72 -1.83
CA TYR A 351 -12.49 -16.86 -2.59
C TYR A 351 -11.00 -16.69 -2.95
N TYR A 352 -10.57 -15.49 -3.36
CA TYR A 352 -9.18 -15.23 -3.76
C TYR A 352 -8.21 -15.27 -2.58
N GLN A 353 -8.67 -14.95 -1.36
CA GLN A 353 -7.85 -15.07 -0.15
C GLN A 353 -7.59 -16.53 0.16
N LYS A 354 -8.62 -17.38 0.05
CA LYS A 354 -8.50 -18.84 0.18
C LYS A 354 -7.55 -19.41 -0.87
N ARG A 355 -7.71 -18.99 -2.13
CA ARG A 355 -6.83 -19.39 -3.25
C ARG A 355 -5.38 -18.99 -2.96
N ALA A 356 -5.12 -17.74 -2.61
CA ALA A 356 -3.77 -17.23 -2.32
C ALA A 356 -3.10 -17.96 -1.15
N ILE A 357 -3.82 -18.22 -0.05
CA ILE A 357 -3.30 -19.00 1.07
C ILE A 357 -3.01 -20.43 0.63
N GLY A 358 -3.91 -21.05 -0.15
CA GLY A 358 -3.70 -22.38 -0.70
C GLY A 358 -2.48 -22.48 -1.63
N SER A 359 -2.22 -21.44 -2.44
CA SER A 359 -1.03 -21.35 -3.30
C SER A 359 0.27 -21.33 -2.46
N ILE A 360 0.29 -20.58 -1.35
CA ILE A 360 1.42 -20.60 -0.39
C ILE A 360 1.57 -21.97 0.27
N CYS A 361 0.46 -22.55 0.74
CA CYS A 361 0.44 -23.88 1.35
C CYS A 361 1.02 -24.95 0.42
N LYS A 362 0.67 -24.92 -0.87
CA LYS A 362 1.24 -25.79 -1.90
C LYS A 362 2.75 -25.58 -2.04
N GLN A 363 3.20 -24.32 -2.13
CA GLN A 363 4.61 -23.98 -2.26
C GLN A 363 5.43 -24.49 -1.06
N PHE A 364 4.93 -24.30 0.16
CA PHE A 364 5.58 -24.78 1.37
C PHE A 364 5.60 -26.31 1.48
N SER A 365 4.55 -26.99 1.00
CA SER A 365 4.49 -28.44 0.94
C SER A 365 5.48 -29.04 -0.07
N GLN A 366 5.93 -28.27 -1.05
CA GLN A 366 6.97 -28.65 -2.03
C GLN A 366 8.39 -28.30 -1.55
N SER A 367 8.58 -28.12 -0.25
CA SER A 367 9.85 -27.72 0.37
C SER A 367 10.44 -26.39 -0.14
N ARG A 368 9.64 -25.54 -0.82
CA ARG A 368 10.02 -24.16 -1.13
C ARG A 368 9.69 -23.28 0.08
N ARG A 369 10.64 -22.47 0.53
CA ARG A 369 10.52 -21.73 1.82
C ARG A 369 10.04 -20.28 1.66
N LYS A 370 9.90 -19.80 0.44
CA LYS A 370 9.62 -18.40 0.12
C LYS A 370 8.39 -18.29 -0.77
N ALA A 371 7.56 -17.26 -0.57
CA ALA A 371 6.39 -16.97 -1.37
C ALA A 371 6.13 -15.46 -1.49
N LEU A 372 5.56 -15.01 -2.61
CA LEU A 372 5.23 -13.62 -2.87
C LEU A 372 3.77 -13.48 -3.32
N LEU A 373 2.98 -12.67 -2.60
CA LEU A 373 1.61 -12.34 -2.94
C LEU A 373 1.52 -10.90 -3.46
N VAL A 374 0.93 -10.76 -4.65
CA VAL A 374 0.54 -9.46 -5.21
C VAL A 374 -0.95 -9.27 -4.95
N MET A 375 -1.32 -8.27 -4.16
CA MET A 375 -2.70 -8.00 -3.76
C MET A 375 -2.99 -6.50 -3.76
N ALA A 376 -3.97 -6.07 -4.57
CA ALA A 376 -4.38 -4.68 -4.65
C ALA A 376 -4.75 -4.09 -3.28
N THR A 377 -4.51 -2.80 -3.10
CA THR A 377 -4.87 -2.10 -1.86
C THR A 377 -6.39 -2.16 -1.64
N GLY A 378 -6.83 -2.51 -0.43
CA GLY A 378 -8.24 -2.68 -0.08
C GLY A 378 -8.78 -4.12 -0.22
N THR A 379 -8.00 -5.06 -0.76
CA THR A 379 -8.42 -6.47 -0.91
C THR A 379 -8.20 -7.34 0.35
N GLY A 380 -7.70 -6.74 1.44
CA GLY A 380 -7.57 -7.41 2.73
C GLY A 380 -6.26 -8.16 2.95
N LYS A 381 -5.11 -7.64 2.47
CA LYS A 381 -3.75 -8.19 2.69
C LYS A 381 -3.49 -8.66 4.13
N THR A 382 -3.74 -7.79 5.10
CA THR A 382 -3.52 -8.10 6.52
C THR A 382 -4.40 -9.24 7.01
N ARG A 383 -5.67 -9.32 6.57
CA ARG A 383 -6.57 -10.45 6.91
C ARG A 383 -6.09 -11.76 6.30
N THR A 384 -5.66 -11.74 5.04
CA THR A 384 -5.05 -12.91 4.38
C THR A 384 -3.82 -13.39 5.13
N ALA A 385 -2.96 -12.47 5.59
CA ALA A 385 -1.77 -12.79 6.38
C ALA A 385 -2.12 -13.44 7.73
N ILE A 386 -3.12 -12.90 8.44
CA ILE A 386 -3.59 -13.47 9.72
C ILE A 386 -4.15 -14.88 9.51
N ALA A 387 -4.98 -15.08 8.48
CA ALA A 387 -5.56 -16.39 8.16
C ALA A 387 -4.48 -17.41 7.75
N LEU A 388 -3.42 -16.98 7.05
CA LEU A 388 -2.26 -17.81 6.75
C LEU A 388 -1.53 -18.24 8.03
N VAL A 389 -1.28 -17.31 8.96
CA VAL A 389 -0.62 -17.60 10.23
C VAL A 389 -1.42 -18.61 11.04
N ASP A 390 -2.73 -18.40 11.16
CA ASP A 390 -3.64 -19.31 11.84
C ASP A 390 -3.62 -20.73 11.22
N ALA A 391 -3.73 -20.83 9.90
CA ALA A 391 -3.67 -22.12 9.20
C ALA A 391 -2.34 -22.86 9.43
N LEU A 392 -1.20 -22.15 9.35
CA LEU A 392 0.13 -22.75 9.56
C LEU A 392 0.38 -23.12 11.03
N GLN A 393 -0.15 -22.35 11.98
CA GLN A 393 -0.05 -22.68 13.41
C GLN A 393 -0.87 -23.92 13.75
N ARG A 394 -2.12 -24.00 13.28
CA ARG A 394 -2.99 -25.18 13.49
C ARG A 394 -2.44 -26.44 12.82
N ALA A 395 -1.71 -26.29 11.71
CA ALA A 395 -1.03 -27.41 11.04
C ALA A 395 0.33 -27.79 11.67
N ASN A 396 0.75 -27.15 12.75
CA ASN A 396 2.07 -27.33 13.40
C ASN A 396 3.28 -27.03 12.48
N TRP A 397 3.12 -26.16 11.49
CA TRP A 397 4.23 -25.73 10.64
C TRP A 397 5.06 -24.62 11.29
N ILE A 398 4.39 -23.72 12.02
CA ILE A 398 5.01 -22.55 12.64
C ILE A 398 4.52 -22.39 14.08
N LYS A 399 5.34 -21.76 14.91
CA LYS A 399 4.99 -21.35 16.28
C LYS A 399 5.16 -19.85 16.45
N ARG A 400 6.28 -19.28 16.01
CA ARG A 400 6.63 -17.87 16.16
C ARG A 400 6.67 -17.15 14.83
N VAL A 401 6.04 -15.98 14.77
CA VAL A 401 5.91 -15.16 13.56
C VAL A 401 6.44 -13.76 13.81
N LEU A 402 7.13 -13.22 12.82
CA LEU A 402 7.53 -11.82 12.76
C LEU A 402 6.83 -11.14 11.57
N PHE A 403 6.03 -10.12 11.85
CA PHE A 403 5.41 -9.27 10.84
C PHE A 403 6.14 -7.93 10.79
N LEU A 404 6.71 -7.62 9.64
CA LEU A 404 7.47 -6.38 9.40
C LEU A 404 6.63 -5.41 8.57
N ALA A 405 6.53 -4.18 9.06
CA ALA A 405 5.91 -3.07 8.35
C ALA A 405 6.83 -1.83 8.36
N ASP A 406 6.65 -0.93 7.40
CA ASP A 406 7.54 0.22 7.24
C ASP A 406 7.33 1.31 8.31
N ARG A 407 6.12 1.42 8.87
CA ARG A 407 5.72 2.55 9.75
C ARG A 407 5.10 2.11 11.06
N VAL A 408 5.24 2.93 12.09
CA VAL A 408 4.68 2.66 13.44
C VAL A 408 3.16 2.59 13.44
N SER A 409 2.47 3.43 12.66
CA SER A 409 1.01 3.39 12.52
C SER A 409 0.53 2.05 11.93
N LEU A 410 1.21 1.55 10.90
CA LEU A 410 0.95 0.23 10.30
C LEU A 410 1.19 -0.90 11.30
N VAL A 411 2.25 -0.82 12.08
CA VAL A 411 2.53 -1.79 13.15
C VAL A 411 1.39 -1.82 14.17
N LYS A 412 0.92 -0.65 14.61
CA LYS A 412 -0.20 -0.55 15.57
C LYS A 412 -1.49 -1.15 14.97
N GLN A 413 -1.82 -0.81 13.73
CA GLN A 413 -3.01 -1.33 13.04
C GLN A 413 -2.94 -2.85 12.88
N THR A 414 -1.81 -3.38 12.42
CA THR A 414 -1.61 -4.82 12.24
C THR A 414 -1.64 -5.56 13.57
N ALA A 415 -0.98 -5.05 14.61
CA ALA A 415 -1.02 -5.63 15.95
C ALA A 415 -2.47 -5.69 16.49
N ASN A 416 -3.26 -4.64 16.30
CA ASN A 416 -4.67 -4.64 16.68
C ASN A 416 -5.50 -5.63 15.86
N ALA A 417 -5.22 -5.77 14.56
CA ALA A 417 -5.88 -6.76 13.72
C ALA A 417 -5.57 -8.21 14.18
N PHE A 418 -4.32 -8.51 14.53
CA PHE A 418 -3.96 -9.80 15.12
C PHE A 418 -4.63 -10.00 16.49
N LYS A 419 -4.69 -8.98 17.36
CA LYS A 419 -5.38 -9.07 18.67
C LYS A 419 -6.88 -9.36 18.50
N LYS A 420 -7.51 -8.81 17.45
CA LYS A 420 -8.93 -9.02 17.13
C LYS A 420 -9.21 -10.40 16.56
N HIS A 421 -8.39 -10.86 15.61
CA HIS A 421 -8.69 -12.05 14.80
C HIS A 421 -7.94 -13.31 15.24
N LEU A 422 -6.86 -13.19 16.01
CA LEU A 422 -6.06 -14.31 16.51
C LEU A 422 -5.49 -14.03 17.92
N PRO A 423 -6.33 -13.80 18.94
CA PRO A 423 -5.89 -13.41 20.29
C PRO A 423 -5.01 -14.46 20.97
N ASP A 424 -5.25 -15.75 20.71
CA ASP A 424 -4.50 -16.88 21.29
C ASP A 424 -3.03 -16.93 20.83
N SER A 425 -2.68 -16.13 19.81
CA SER A 425 -1.30 -16.00 19.35
C SER A 425 -0.48 -14.98 20.16
N SER A 426 -1.07 -14.38 21.21
CA SER A 426 -0.45 -13.35 22.06
C SER A 426 0.34 -12.31 21.25
N PRO A 427 -0.33 -11.49 20.41
CA PRO A 427 0.36 -10.56 19.53
C PRO A 427 1.05 -9.43 20.30
N VAL A 428 2.35 -9.24 20.05
CA VAL A 428 3.20 -8.24 20.70
C VAL A 428 3.60 -7.16 19.71
N ASN A 429 3.47 -5.90 20.11
CA ASN A 429 3.98 -4.77 19.34
C ASN A 429 5.35 -4.37 19.88
N LEU A 430 6.44 -4.77 19.20
CA LEU A 430 7.81 -4.51 19.65
C LEU A 430 8.23 -3.03 19.62
N VAL A 431 7.41 -2.14 19.05
CA VAL A 431 7.67 -0.69 19.11
C VAL A 431 7.34 -0.15 20.51
N THR A 432 6.26 -0.65 21.13
CA THR A 432 5.75 -0.19 22.43
C THR A 432 6.07 -1.15 23.57
N GLU A 433 6.03 -2.44 23.30
CA GLU A 433 6.14 -3.54 24.27
C GLU A 433 7.44 -4.31 24.03
N LYS A 434 8.59 -3.62 24.12
CA LYS A 434 9.87 -4.18 23.71
C LYS A 434 10.19 -5.48 24.43
N ASP A 435 9.96 -5.59 25.74
CA ASP A 435 10.41 -6.74 26.55
C ASP A 435 9.34 -7.83 26.75
N THR A 436 8.22 -7.76 26.02
CA THR A 436 7.12 -8.71 26.16
C THR A 436 7.32 -9.94 25.28
N GLU A 437 7.02 -11.13 25.82
CA GLU A 437 7.04 -12.39 25.07
C GLU A 437 5.67 -12.72 24.48
N GLY A 438 5.68 -13.31 23.27
CA GLY A 438 4.47 -13.68 22.54
C GLY A 438 4.75 -14.72 21.46
N ARG A 439 3.77 -14.99 20.59
CA ARG A 439 3.97 -15.86 19.41
C ARG A 439 3.94 -15.08 18.11
N VAL A 440 3.22 -13.98 18.03
CA VAL A 440 3.22 -13.08 16.86
C VAL A 440 3.83 -11.75 17.28
N TYR A 441 4.91 -11.37 16.62
CA TYR A 441 5.61 -10.11 16.87
C TYR A 441 5.40 -9.19 15.67
N VAL A 442 4.96 -7.96 15.92
CA VAL A 442 4.78 -6.93 14.90
C VAL A 442 5.74 -5.79 15.18
N CYS A 443 6.55 -5.41 14.20
CA CYS A 443 7.54 -4.35 14.40
C CYS A 443 7.91 -3.63 13.10
N THR A 444 8.66 -2.53 13.24
CA THR A 444 9.25 -1.84 12.09
C THR A 444 10.61 -2.42 11.73
N TYR A 445 11.05 -2.23 10.48
CA TYR A 445 12.38 -2.67 10.03
C TYR A 445 13.52 -2.06 10.85
N PRO A 446 13.56 -0.73 11.13
CA PRO A 446 14.62 -0.15 11.97
C PRO A 446 14.64 -0.71 13.40
N THR A 447 13.45 -0.91 13.99
CA THR A 447 13.34 -1.52 15.33
C THR A 447 13.95 -2.90 15.35
N MET A 448 13.64 -3.75 14.37
CA MET A 448 14.20 -5.11 14.31
C MET A 448 15.71 -5.11 14.10
N MET A 449 16.25 -4.22 13.26
CA MET A 449 17.72 -4.08 13.09
C MET A 449 18.44 -3.75 14.41
N GLY A 450 17.82 -2.93 15.26
CA GLY A 450 18.34 -2.67 16.60
C GLY A 450 18.30 -3.93 17.49
N LEU A 451 17.15 -4.61 17.50
CA LEU A 451 16.90 -5.77 18.37
C LEU A 451 17.73 -7.02 17.99
N ILE A 452 18.10 -7.20 16.72
CA ILE A 452 18.93 -8.34 16.27
C ILE A 452 20.32 -8.34 16.94
N ASN A 453 20.84 -7.15 17.29
CA ASN A 453 22.14 -7.02 17.93
C ASN A 453 22.09 -7.10 19.46
N GLU A 454 20.90 -7.11 20.07
CA GLU A 454 20.77 -7.20 21.52
C GLU A 454 21.13 -8.60 22.02
N THR A 455 21.93 -8.64 23.09
CA THR A 455 22.28 -9.87 23.80
C THR A 455 21.69 -9.87 25.22
N GLN A 456 21.43 -11.06 25.74
CA GLN A 456 20.86 -11.31 27.05
C GLN A 456 21.74 -12.27 27.86
N GLY A 457 21.62 -12.20 29.19
CA GLY A 457 22.34 -13.07 30.12
C GLY A 457 23.81 -12.69 30.34
N LYS A 458 24.46 -13.39 31.28
CA LYS A 458 25.90 -13.20 31.61
C LYS A 458 26.84 -13.76 30.52
N SER A 459 26.30 -14.59 29.62
CA SER A 459 26.95 -15.32 28.54
C SER A 459 26.94 -14.59 27.19
N GLY A 460 26.16 -13.50 27.04
CA GLY A 460 26.06 -12.75 25.79
C GLY A 460 25.22 -13.42 24.70
N GLU A 461 24.16 -14.13 25.09
CA GLU A 461 23.27 -14.88 24.17
C GLU A 461 22.44 -13.93 23.31
N ALA A 462 22.19 -14.27 22.04
CA ALA A 462 21.35 -13.42 21.20
C ALA A 462 19.89 -13.43 21.69
N ARG A 463 19.30 -12.24 21.86
CA ARG A 463 17.89 -12.08 22.25
C ARG A 463 16.94 -12.84 21.30
N PHE A 464 17.11 -12.60 20.00
CA PHE A 464 16.41 -13.33 18.94
C PHE A 464 17.45 -14.11 18.16
N GLY A 465 17.59 -15.41 18.45
CA GLY A 465 18.50 -16.29 17.72
C GLY A 465 18.09 -16.53 16.26
N VAL A 466 19.00 -17.09 15.46
CA VAL A 466 18.83 -17.35 14.01
C VAL A 466 17.54 -18.12 13.69
N GLY A 467 17.23 -19.15 14.46
CA GLY A 467 16.02 -19.97 14.32
C GLY A 467 14.84 -19.55 15.20
N TYR A 468 14.80 -18.30 15.69
CA TYR A 468 13.77 -17.88 16.64
C TYR A 468 12.38 -17.75 16.01
N PHE A 469 12.30 -17.18 14.80
CA PHE A 469 11.06 -17.02 14.04
C PHE A 469 10.93 -18.12 13.00
N ASP A 470 9.75 -18.72 12.92
CA ASP A 470 9.45 -19.77 11.93
C ASP A 470 8.92 -19.19 10.62
N LEU A 471 8.28 -18.02 10.70
CA LEU A 471 7.72 -17.28 9.58
C LEU A 471 8.00 -15.79 9.73
N ILE A 472 8.50 -15.18 8.65
CA ILE A 472 8.59 -13.74 8.49
C ILE A 472 7.62 -13.31 7.40
N ILE A 473 6.77 -12.33 7.72
CA ILE A 473 5.87 -11.67 6.77
C ILE A 473 6.38 -10.25 6.53
N ILE A 474 6.62 -9.94 5.26
CA ILE A 474 7.09 -8.63 4.79
C ILE A 474 5.90 -7.89 4.19
N ASP A 475 5.42 -6.84 4.86
CA ASP A 475 4.45 -5.94 4.27
C ASP A 475 5.15 -4.92 3.37
N GLU A 476 4.52 -4.61 2.23
CA GLU A 476 5.09 -3.82 1.14
C GLU A 476 6.46 -4.35 0.69
N ALA A 477 6.53 -5.60 0.25
CA ALA A 477 7.74 -6.23 -0.28
C ALA A 477 8.14 -5.57 -1.62
N HIS A 478 9.07 -4.60 -1.58
CA HIS A 478 9.63 -3.93 -2.75
C HIS A 478 11.15 -3.65 -2.59
N ARG A 479 11.82 -3.30 -3.70
CA ARG A 479 13.29 -3.21 -3.81
C ARG A 479 13.97 -2.38 -2.72
N SER A 480 13.46 -1.20 -2.39
CA SER A 480 14.09 -0.28 -1.43
C SER A 480 14.14 -0.87 -0.02
N VAL A 481 13.09 -1.60 0.39
CA VAL A 481 13.03 -2.32 1.67
C VAL A 481 14.10 -3.41 1.68
N TYR A 482 14.21 -4.20 0.60
CA TYR A 482 15.20 -5.25 0.52
C TYR A 482 16.63 -4.73 0.57
N GLN A 483 17.00 -3.74 -0.27
CA GLN A 483 18.38 -3.23 -0.30
C GLN A 483 18.84 -2.69 1.06
N LYS A 484 17.94 -2.04 1.79
CA LYS A 484 18.25 -1.45 3.10
C LYS A 484 18.25 -2.46 4.24
N TYR A 485 17.37 -3.47 4.20
CA TYR A 485 17.12 -4.38 5.32
C TYR A 485 17.39 -5.86 5.03
N ARG A 486 18.11 -6.16 3.93
CA ARG A 486 18.52 -7.53 3.54
C ARG A 486 19.08 -8.34 4.70
N SER A 487 19.86 -7.70 5.58
CA SER A 487 20.49 -8.33 6.73
C SER A 487 19.49 -9.00 7.68
N ILE A 488 18.26 -8.48 7.82
CA ILE A 488 17.22 -9.10 8.65
C ILE A 488 16.85 -10.48 8.08
N PHE A 489 16.61 -10.54 6.78
CA PHE A 489 16.16 -11.75 6.09
C PHE A 489 17.29 -12.77 5.91
N SER A 490 18.54 -12.31 5.83
CA SER A 490 19.72 -13.17 5.85
C SER A 490 20.00 -13.73 7.25
N TYR A 491 19.68 -12.96 8.31
CA TYR A 491 19.94 -13.36 9.69
C TYR A 491 19.00 -14.46 10.19
N PHE A 492 17.68 -14.31 9.96
CA PHE A 492 16.69 -15.28 10.41
C PHE A 492 16.46 -16.39 9.39
N ASP A 493 16.70 -17.64 9.78
CA ASP A 493 16.37 -18.79 8.95
C ASP A 493 14.90 -19.21 9.16
N SER A 494 14.00 -18.65 8.33
CA SER A 494 12.55 -18.77 8.47
C SER A 494 11.86 -18.99 7.12
N LEU A 495 10.58 -19.39 7.15
CA LEU A 495 9.71 -19.25 5.98
C LEU A 495 9.50 -17.76 5.70
N LEU A 496 9.44 -17.36 4.44
CA LEU A 496 9.34 -15.96 4.05
C LEU A 496 8.11 -15.71 3.16
N VAL A 497 7.26 -14.77 3.55
CA VAL A 497 6.10 -14.36 2.75
C VAL A 497 6.14 -12.86 2.51
N GLY A 498 6.22 -12.46 1.24
CA GLY A 498 6.11 -11.06 0.83
C GLY A 498 4.67 -10.71 0.45
N LEU A 499 4.21 -9.55 0.89
CA LEU A 499 2.94 -8.96 0.48
C LEU A 499 3.23 -7.64 -0.24
N THR A 500 2.67 -7.44 -1.44
CA THR A 500 2.84 -6.18 -2.16
C THR A 500 1.56 -5.75 -2.86
N ALA A 501 1.32 -4.44 -2.93
CA ALA A 501 0.24 -3.86 -3.72
C ALA A 501 0.64 -3.56 -5.18
N THR A 502 1.93 -3.66 -5.50
CA THR A 502 2.47 -3.28 -6.81
C THR A 502 2.14 -4.37 -7.84
N PRO A 503 1.58 -4.02 -9.02
CA PRO A 503 1.25 -4.99 -10.06
C PRO A 503 2.44 -5.86 -10.44
N ARG A 504 2.20 -7.13 -10.80
CA ARG A 504 3.25 -8.14 -10.99
C ARG A 504 4.29 -7.75 -12.06
N GLU A 505 3.87 -7.07 -13.11
CA GLU A 505 4.73 -6.60 -14.22
C GLU A 505 5.67 -5.47 -13.78
N GLN A 506 5.35 -4.80 -12.68
CA GLN A 506 6.06 -3.62 -12.17
C GLN A 506 6.86 -3.94 -10.89
N VAL A 507 6.74 -5.15 -10.37
CA VAL A 507 7.59 -5.63 -9.27
C VAL A 507 9.02 -5.78 -9.79
N ASP A 508 9.96 -5.13 -9.10
CA ASP A 508 11.37 -5.11 -9.49
C ASP A 508 11.97 -6.54 -9.51
N LYS A 509 12.83 -6.81 -10.50
CA LYS A 509 13.50 -8.10 -10.69
C LYS A 509 14.18 -8.62 -9.40
N ASN A 510 14.81 -7.73 -8.62
CA ASN A 510 15.48 -8.12 -7.38
C ASN A 510 14.48 -8.62 -6.30
N THR A 511 13.22 -8.17 -6.36
CA THR A 511 12.18 -8.66 -5.46
C THR A 511 11.83 -10.11 -5.81
N TYR A 512 11.66 -10.43 -7.10
CA TYR A 512 11.44 -11.81 -7.53
C TYR A 512 12.64 -12.73 -7.20
N GLU A 513 13.86 -12.25 -7.41
CA GLU A 513 15.09 -12.98 -7.06
C GLU A 513 15.16 -13.30 -5.55
N LEU A 514 14.75 -12.37 -4.67
CA LEU A 514 14.69 -12.62 -3.22
C LEU A 514 13.80 -13.82 -2.89
N PHE A 515 12.64 -13.90 -3.53
CA PHE A 515 11.65 -14.96 -3.32
C PHE A 515 11.90 -16.22 -4.16
N GLU A 516 12.99 -16.27 -4.94
CA GLU A 516 13.34 -17.39 -5.83
C GLU A 516 12.23 -17.67 -6.86
N LEU A 517 11.68 -16.61 -7.42
CA LEU A 517 10.59 -16.65 -8.40
C LEU A 517 11.04 -16.06 -9.75
N GLU A 518 10.36 -16.49 -10.81
CA GLU A 518 10.56 -15.91 -12.13
C GLU A 518 9.95 -14.49 -12.19
N PRO A 519 10.61 -13.53 -12.86
CA PRO A 519 10.07 -12.18 -13.02
C PRO A 519 8.67 -12.18 -13.66
N GLY A 520 7.72 -11.50 -13.00
CA GLY A 520 6.33 -11.42 -13.44
C GLY A 520 5.44 -12.59 -12.99
N VAL A 521 6.00 -13.60 -12.32
CA VAL A 521 5.28 -14.80 -11.87
C VAL A 521 5.33 -14.90 -10.34
N PRO A 522 4.50 -14.13 -9.61
CA PRO A 522 4.38 -14.26 -8.16
C PRO A 522 3.72 -15.61 -7.79
N THR A 523 3.79 -16.00 -6.51
CA THR A 523 3.10 -17.20 -6.01
C THR A 523 1.59 -17.12 -6.27
N ASP A 524 1.00 -15.94 -6.09
CA ASP A 524 -0.38 -15.66 -6.45
C ASP A 524 -0.56 -14.14 -6.65
N ALA A 525 -1.53 -13.75 -7.49
CA ALA A 525 -1.82 -12.35 -7.80
C ALA A 525 -3.33 -12.08 -7.85
N TYR A 526 -3.73 -10.99 -7.18
CA TYR A 526 -5.08 -10.44 -7.19
C TYR A 526 -5.01 -8.91 -7.31
N GLU A 527 -4.99 -8.44 -8.55
CA GLU A 527 -4.73 -7.04 -8.92
C GLU A 527 -6.00 -6.19 -8.99
N LEU A 528 -5.83 -4.87 -9.11
CA LEU A 528 -6.92 -3.89 -9.01
C LEU A 528 -8.03 -4.16 -10.02
N GLU A 529 -7.68 -4.48 -11.27
CA GLU A 529 -8.69 -4.60 -12.32
C GLU A 529 -9.54 -5.86 -12.17
N LYS A 530 -8.96 -6.90 -11.54
CA LYS A 530 -9.74 -8.07 -11.14
C LYS A 530 -10.62 -7.75 -9.93
N ALA A 531 -10.08 -7.07 -8.93
CA ALA A 531 -10.85 -6.66 -7.75
C ALA A 531 -12.03 -5.73 -8.07
N ILE A 532 -11.90 -4.87 -9.09
CA ILE A 532 -12.99 -4.03 -9.59
C ILE A 532 -14.02 -4.87 -10.36
N ARG A 533 -13.59 -5.78 -11.24
CA ARG A 533 -14.50 -6.67 -11.99
C ARG A 533 -15.32 -7.57 -11.07
N ASP A 534 -14.69 -8.07 -10.02
CA ASP A 534 -15.33 -8.90 -8.99
C ASP A 534 -16.14 -8.06 -7.96
N GLU A 535 -16.30 -6.75 -8.19
CA GLU A 535 -17.08 -5.84 -7.35
C GLU A 535 -16.58 -5.74 -5.89
N PHE A 536 -15.33 -6.13 -5.62
CA PHE A 536 -14.73 -6.00 -4.29
C PHE A 536 -14.05 -4.63 -4.06
N LEU A 537 -13.84 -3.86 -5.13
CA LEU A 537 -13.31 -2.49 -5.11
C LEU A 537 -14.06 -1.61 -6.13
N VAL A 538 -14.10 -0.30 -5.86
CA VAL A 538 -14.69 0.69 -6.76
C VAL A 538 -13.65 1.29 -7.70
N ARG A 539 -14.09 1.69 -8.88
CA ARG A 539 -13.25 2.28 -9.94
C ARG A 539 -12.98 3.77 -9.71
N PRO A 540 -11.76 4.28 -10.00
CA PRO A 540 -11.50 5.71 -10.07
C PRO A 540 -12.10 6.36 -11.33
N LYS A 541 -12.69 7.54 -11.19
CA LYS A 541 -12.95 8.48 -12.29
C LYS A 541 -11.92 9.61 -12.21
N VAL A 542 -11.15 9.81 -13.27
CA VAL A 542 -9.99 10.70 -13.23
C VAL A 542 -10.23 11.89 -14.15
N GLU A 543 -9.92 13.08 -13.66
CA GLU A 543 -9.90 14.30 -14.44
C GLU A 543 -8.49 14.90 -14.37
N GLN A 544 -7.89 15.07 -15.53
CA GLN A 544 -6.64 15.80 -15.69
C GLN A 544 -6.96 17.26 -15.94
N VAL A 545 -6.54 18.13 -15.02
CA VAL A 545 -6.81 19.57 -15.13
C VAL A 545 -5.57 20.26 -15.66
N ASN A 546 -5.64 20.75 -16.90
CA ASN A 546 -4.55 21.43 -17.57
C ASN A 546 -4.31 22.83 -16.96
N LEU A 547 -3.32 22.97 -16.09
CA LEU A 547 -2.83 24.27 -15.62
C LEU A 547 -1.52 24.64 -16.32
N ARG A 548 -1.42 25.86 -16.85
CA ARG A 548 -0.28 26.36 -17.65
C ARG A 548 1.04 26.34 -16.87
N PHE A 549 1.06 26.85 -15.63
CA PHE A 549 2.30 27.02 -14.87
C PHE A 549 2.94 25.71 -14.39
N PRO A 550 2.21 24.71 -13.84
CA PRO A 550 2.80 23.41 -13.48
C PRO A 550 3.39 22.64 -14.68
N ARG A 551 2.92 22.93 -15.91
CA ARG A 551 3.37 22.28 -17.15
C ARG A 551 4.57 22.99 -17.79
N ASP A 552 4.45 24.29 -18.03
CA ASP A 552 5.35 25.04 -18.92
C ASP A 552 6.35 25.94 -18.17
N GLY A 553 6.19 26.15 -16.86
CA GLY A 553 6.96 27.15 -16.12
C GLY A 553 6.33 28.55 -16.16
N ILE A 554 7.02 29.55 -15.62
CA ILE A 554 6.67 30.98 -15.73
C ILE A 554 7.80 31.65 -16.51
N ASP A 555 7.44 32.37 -17.57
CA ASP A 555 8.34 33.15 -18.40
C ASP A 555 8.01 34.64 -18.20
N TYR A 556 8.99 35.44 -17.78
CA TYR A 556 8.80 36.86 -17.45
C TYR A 556 8.23 37.64 -18.63
N ASP A 557 8.65 37.31 -19.86
CA ASP A 557 8.18 37.98 -21.08
C ASP A 557 6.71 37.65 -21.41
N SER A 558 6.13 36.64 -20.74
CA SER A 558 4.75 36.19 -20.92
C SER A 558 3.78 36.65 -19.82
N LEU A 559 4.29 37.39 -18.82
CA LEU A 559 3.54 38.02 -17.74
C LEU A 559 2.94 39.37 -18.18
N SER A 560 1.81 39.77 -17.58
CA SER A 560 1.26 41.12 -17.73
C SER A 560 2.20 42.17 -17.12
N ASP A 561 2.01 43.45 -17.46
CA ASP A 561 2.87 44.52 -16.92
C ASP A 561 2.73 44.66 -15.39
N GLU A 562 1.54 44.37 -14.85
CA GLU A 562 1.27 44.32 -13.40
C GLU A 562 1.94 43.10 -12.74
N GLU A 563 1.91 41.93 -13.39
CA GLU A 563 2.59 40.70 -12.92
C GLU A 563 4.12 40.83 -12.97
N LYS A 564 4.67 41.61 -13.91
CA LYS A 564 6.11 41.92 -13.97
C LYS A 564 6.54 42.83 -12.83
N GLU A 565 5.72 43.82 -12.47
CA GLU A 565 5.98 44.73 -11.36
C GLU A 565 5.96 43.95 -10.01
N GLU A 566 5.04 43.00 -9.85
CA GLU A 566 5.00 42.09 -8.69
C GLU A 566 6.21 41.14 -8.68
N TRP A 567 6.60 40.59 -9.84
CA TRP A 567 7.78 39.75 -10.02
C TRP A 567 9.09 40.47 -9.68
N GLU A 568 9.18 41.76 -10.00
CA GLU A 568 10.31 42.64 -9.68
C GLU A 568 10.35 43.05 -8.20
N SER A 569 9.18 43.15 -7.56
CA SER A 569 9.06 43.47 -6.13
C SER A 569 9.28 42.28 -5.19
N THR A 570 9.29 41.06 -5.74
CA THR A 570 9.45 39.81 -4.96
C THR A 570 10.91 39.63 -4.53
N ASP A 571 11.15 39.37 -3.24
CA ASP A 571 12.49 39.08 -2.73
C ASP A 571 12.97 37.68 -3.19
N TRP A 572 13.91 37.67 -4.14
CA TRP A 572 14.48 36.45 -4.73
C TRP A 572 15.64 35.86 -3.93
N GLY A 573 16.05 36.50 -2.83
CA GLY A 573 17.18 36.10 -1.98
C GLY A 573 18.57 36.34 -2.60
N ASP A 574 19.59 36.35 -1.74
CA ASP A 574 20.99 36.55 -2.13
C ASP A 574 21.69 35.25 -2.58
N ASN A 575 22.54 35.34 -3.59
CA ASN A 575 23.53 34.29 -3.85
C ASN A 575 24.62 34.29 -2.77
N ALA A 576 25.41 33.21 -2.69
CA ALA A 576 26.57 33.12 -1.79
C ALA A 576 27.65 34.21 -2.03
N ASP A 577 27.50 35.03 -3.07
CA ASP A 577 28.35 36.17 -3.42
C ASP A 577 27.70 37.56 -3.19
N GLY A 578 26.46 37.62 -2.68
CA GLY A 578 25.77 38.88 -2.35
C GLY A 578 25.20 39.68 -3.52
N SER A 579 24.92 39.04 -4.67
CA SER A 579 24.23 39.68 -5.81
C SER A 579 22.75 39.26 -5.94
N GLU A 580 21.85 40.24 -6.04
CA GLU A 580 20.42 40.05 -6.37
C GLU A 580 20.28 39.54 -7.81
N ARG A 581 19.60 38.40 -8.01
CA ARG A 581 19.33 37.88 -9.36
C ARG A 581 17.86 37.49 -9.53
N MET A 582 17.07 38.44 -10.04
CA MET A 582 15.74 38.16 -10.59
C MET A 582 15.85 37.23 -11.81
N PRO A 583 15.25 36.02 -11.79
CA PRO A 583 15.29 35.09 -12.92
C PRO A 583 14.33 35.52 -14.03
N LYS A 584 14.79 35.50 -15.30
CA LYS A 584 13.94 35.78 -16.48
C LYS A 584 12.94 34.64 -16.80
N LYS A 585 13.22 33.43 -16.34
CA LYS A 585 12.38 32.25 -16.58
C LYS A 585 12.53 31.26 -15.44
N VAL A 586 11.42 30.83 -14.86
CA VAL A 586 11.38 29.78 -13.82
C VAL A 586 10.82 28.53 -14.48
N ASN A 587 11.68 27.51 -14.63
CA ASN A 587 11.29 26.26 -15.27
C ASN A 587 10.23 25.52 -14.43
N ALA A 588 9.45 24.62 -15.07
CA ALA A 588 8.43 23.82 -14.39
C ALA A 588 8.99 23.06 -13.16
N THR A 589 10.27 22.68 -13.16
CA THR A 589 10.94 22.00 -12.04
C THR A 589 11.14 22.91 -10.81
N ALA A 590 11.49 24.18 -11.03
CA ALA A 590 11.68 25.22 -10.01
C ALA A 590 10.34 25.78 -9.52
N ILE A 591 9.36 25.92 -10.42
CA ILE A 591 7.95 26.11 -10.06
C ILE A 591 7.50 25.00 -9.13
N ASN A 592 7.70 23.74 -9.51
CA ASN A 592 7.32 22.63 -8.66
C ASN A 592 8.04 22.67 -7.30
N GLN A 593 9.25 23.24 -7.20
CA GLN A 593 10.00 23.40 -5.95
C GLN A 593 9.46 24.53 -5.03
N TRP A 594 8.87 25.59 -5.58
CA TRP A 594 8.56 26.84 -4.86
C TRP A 594 7.13 27.38 -5.03
N LEU A 595 6.25 26.76 -5.84
CA LEU A 595 4.98 27.38 -6.25
C LEU A 595 3.98 27.48 -5.09
N PHE A 596 4.09 28.57 -4.33
CA PHE A 596 3.04 29.18 -3.50
C PHE A 596 2.23 30.15 -4.36
N ASN A 597 1.83 29.75 -5.57
CA ASN A 597 1.00 30.60 -6.40
C ASN A 597 -0.43 30.56 -5.87
N ILE A 598 -0.87 31.71 -5.36
CA ILE A 598 -2.19 31.92 -4.76
C ILE A 598 -3.29 31.57 -5.76
N ASP A 599 -3.21 32.09 -6.98
CA ASP A 599 -4.20 31.84 -8.04
C ASP A 599 -4.29 30.34 -8.41
N THR A 600 -3.16 29.64 -8.46
CA THR A 600 -3.11 28.20 -8.74
C THR A 600 -3.79 27.39 -7.63
N ALA A 601 -3.44 27.65 -6.36
CA ALA A 601 -4.05 26.95 -5.24
C ALA A 601 -5.55 27.26 -5.13
N ASP A 602 -5.94 28.50 -5.35
CA ASP A 602 -7.34 28.93 -5.32
C ASP A 602 -8.15 28.25 -6.45
N LYS A 603 -7.60 28.15 -7.67
CA LYS A 603 -8.20 27.40 -8.79
C LYS A 603 -8.34 25.89 -8.50
N VAL A 604 -7.33 25.29 -7.86
CA VAL A 604 -7.39 23.88 -7.44
C VAL A 604 -8.51 23.65 -6.43
N LEU A 605 -8.59 24.50 -5.41
CA LEU A 605 -9.61 24.42 -4.36
C LEU A 605 -11.02 24.72 -4.91
N LYS A 606 -11.14 25.68 -5.83
CA LYS A 606 -12.35 25.93 -6.62
C LYS A 606 -12.86 24.68 -7.30
N HIS A 607 -12.00 24.10 -8.12
CA HIS A 607 -12.36 22.97 -8.95
C HIS A 607 -12.79 21.79 -8.09
N LEU A 608 -12.07 21.53 -6.99
CA LEU A 608 -12.43 20.50 -6.01
C LEU A 608 -13.82 20.75 -5.39
N MET A 609 -14.15 21.97 -5.00
CA MET A 609 -15.43 22.27 -4.33
C MET A 609 -16.62 22.25 -5.29
N GLU A 610 -16.41 22.55 -6.57
CA GLU A 610 -17.44 22.50 -7.62
C GLU A 610 -17.66 21.07 -8.12
N HIS A 611 -16.59 20.31 -8.36
CA HIS A 611 -16.62 19.01 -9.03
C HIS A 611 -16.36 17.83 -8.09
N GLY A 612 -16.02 18.02 -6.83
CA GLY A 612 -15.85 16.90 -5.88
C GLY A 612 -17.18 16.18 -5.60
N HIS A 613 -17.12 14.88 -5.33
CA HIS A 613 -18.27 14.16 -4.79
C HIS A 613 -18.62 14.71 -3.40
N LYS A 614 -19.90 14.94 -3.19
CA LYS A 614 -20.48 15.48 -1.96
C LYS A 614 -21.43 14.46 -1.33
N VAL A 615 -21.56 14.54 -0.02
CA VAL A 615 -22.47 13.76 0.83
C VAL A 615 -23.49 14.70 1.48
N ALA A 616 -24.41 14.16 2.29
CA ALA A 616 -25.44 14.95 2.98
C ALA A 616 -26.32 15.75 2.00
N GLY A 617 -26.86 15.10 0.97
CA GLY A 617 -27.75 15.75 -0.01
C GLY A 617 -27.02 16.68 -1.00
N ASN A 618 -25.73 16.44 -1.25
CA ASN A 618 -24.87 17.24 -2.12
C ASN A 618 -24.48 18.62 -1.53
N ASP A 619 -24.59 18.80 -0.21
CA ASP A 619 -24.24 20.05 0.48
C ASP A 619 -22.82 20.06 1.04
N ARG A 620 -22.29 18.90 1.45
CA ARG A 620 -20.98 18.80 2.11
C ARG A 620 -20.02 17.98 1.27
N LEU A 621 -18.79 18.45 1.06
CA LEU A 621 -17.77 17.68 0.37
C LEU A 621 -17.51 16.36 1.10
N GLY A 622 -17.47 15.25 0.35
CA GLY A 622 -17.09 13.94 0.88
C GLY A 622 -15.66 13.95 1.39
N LYS A 623 -15.27 12.91 2.15
CA LYS A 623 -13.91 12.78 2.69
C LYS A 623 -12.89 12.87 1.55
N THR A 624 -11.97 13.81 1.68
CA THR A 624 -11.05 14.20 0.61
C THR A 624 -9.61 14.18 1.11
N ILE A 625 -8.69 13.66 0.31
CA ILE A 625 -7.25 13.70 0.59
C ILE A 625 -6.57 14.58 -0.47
N ILE A 626 -5.86 15.62 -0.02
CA ILE A 626 -5.01 16.44 -0.87
C ILE A 626 -3.56 16.04 -0.63
N PHE A 627 -2.89 15.56 -1.67
CA PHE A 627 -1.49 15.15 -1.59
C PHE A 627 -0.58 16.34 -1.87
N ALA A 628 -0.05 16.94 -0.80
CA ALA A 628 0.85 18.07 -0.85
C ALA A 628 2.32 17.63 -0.92
N ARG A 629 3.16 18.49 -1.50
CA ARG A 629 4.60 18.21 -1.71
C ARG A 629 5.42 18.29 -0.42
N SER A 630 5.15 19.28 0.43
CA SER A 630 5.92 19.59 1.64
C SER A 630 5.02 20.18 2.72
N HIS A 631 5.47 20.19 3.98
CA HIS A 631 4.71 20.77 5.09
C HIS A 631 4.33 22.23 4.82
N LYS A 632 5.29 23.03 4.31
CA LYS A 632 5.02 24.43 3.93
C LYS A 632 3.93 24.53 2.86
N HIS A 633 3.95 23.66 1.85
CA HIS A 633 2.90 23.64 0.83
C HIS A 633 1.54 23.26 1.43
N ALA A 634 1.51 22.31 2.37
CA ALA A 634 0.28 21.95 3.08
C ALA A 634 -0.28 23.12 3.92
N GLN A 635 0.58 23.86 4.62
CA GLN A 635 0.21 25.09 5.36
C GLN A 635 -0.38 26.15 4.44
N PHE A 636 0.21 26.33 3.25
CA PHE A 636 -0.30 27.25 2.25
C PHE A 636 -1.68 26.85 1.73
N ILE A 637 -1.89 25.56 1.41
CA ILE A 637 -3.20 25.08 0.97
C ILE A 637 -4.25 25.27 2.07
N GLU A 638 -3.92 24.96 3.33
CA GLU A 638 -4.81 25.13 4.48
C GLU A 638 -5.17 26.61 4.69
N SER A 639 -4.19 27.52 4.61
CA SER A 639 -4.43 28.95 4.79
C SER A 639 -5.28 29.55 3.67
N ARG A 640 -5.04 29.16 2.41
CA ARG A 640 -5.89 29.57 1.27
C ARG A 640 -7.30 29.02 1.39
N PHE A 641 -7.47 27.78 1.83
CA PHE A 641 -8.80 27.21 2.06
C PHE A 641 -9.56 28.00 3.14
N ASN A 642 -8.93 28.25 4.30
CA ASN A 642 -9.55 28.98 5.40
C ASN A 642 -9.86 30.45 5.05
N HIS A 643 -9.09 31.06 4.16
CA HIS A 643 -9.35 32.42 3.67
C HIS A 643 -10.61 32.49 2.81
N HIS A 644 -10.82 31.53 1.92
CA HIS A 644 -11.97 31.50 1.01
C HIS A 644 -13.26 30.96 1.64
N TYR A 645 -13.12 30.08 2.63
CA TYR A 645 -14.21 29.44 3.37
C TYR A 645 -14.09 29.72 4.88
N PRO A 646 -14.21 30.99 5.31
CA PRO A 646 -14.05 31.39 6.71
C PRO A 646 -15.02 30.68 7.67
N GLU A 647 -16.20 30.30 7.19
CA GLU A 647 -17.20 29.51 7.91
C GLU A 647 -16.72 28.09 8.29
N HIS A 648 -15.69 27.61 7.62
CA HIS A 648 -15.10 26.28 7.80
C HIS A 648 -13.71 26.33 8.48
N ALA A 649 -13.28 27.54 8.87
CA ALA A 649 -11.91 27.84 9.24
C ALA A 649 -11.35 26.95 10.37
N GLY A 650 -10.21 26.32 10.11
CA GLY A 650 -9.42 25.57 11.08
C GLY A 650 -9.99 24.21 11.52
N HIS A 651 -11.12 23.78 10.93
CA HIS A 651 -11.82 22.55 11.31
C HIS A 651 -12.06 21.63 10.10
N PHE A 652 -12.47 22.20 8.97
CA PHE A 652 -12.86 21.42 7.79
C PHE A 652 -11.67 20.84 7.02
N ALA A 653 -10.64 21.67 6.78
CA ALA A 653 -9.38 21.27 6.18
C ALA A 653 -8.28 21.26 7.24
N ARG A 654 -7.55 20.15 7.35
CA ARG A 654 -6.44 20.00 8.31
C ARG A 654 -5.21 19.34 7.70
N ILE A 655 -4.04 19.86 8.07
CA ILE A 655 -2.76 19.24 7.74
C ILE A 655 -2.57 17.98 8.57
N ILE A 656 -2.22 16.87 7.92
CA ILE A 656 -1.85 15.60 8.54
C ILE A 656 -0.49 15.19 7.97
N ASP A 657 0.56 15.56 8.69
CA ASP A 657 1.91 15.10 8.41
C ASP A 657 2.74 14.93 9.69
N ASN A 658 4.01 14.57 9.49
CA ASN A 658 4.97 14.23 10.52
C ASN A 658 5.46 15.43 11.35
N GLU A 659 5.22 16.67 10.92
CA GLU A 659 5.52 17.88 11.71
C GLU A 659 4.38 18.24 12.67
N VAL A 660 3.15 17.80 12.37
CA VAL A 660 1.97 18.05 13.22
C VAL A 660 2.04 17.19 14.49
N LYS A 661 2.06 17.86 15.65
CA LYS A 661 1.91 17.20 16.96
C LYS A 661 0.55 16.51 17.03
N TYR A 662 0.54 15.25 17.48
CA TYR A 662 -0.66 14.42 17.60
C TYR A 662 -1.39 14.15 16.27
N ALA A 663 -0.69 14.10 15.13
CA ALA A 663 -1.30 13.77 13.82
C ALA A 663 -2.21 12.52 13.83
N GLN A 664 -1.92 11.54 14.70
CA GLN A 664 -2.78 10.35 14.86
C GLN A 664 -4.21 10.68 15.30
N SER A 665 -4.43 11.67 16.17
CA SER A 665 -5.80 12.03 16.58
C SER A 665 -6.60 12.60 15.41
N LEU A 666 -5.95 13.37 14.53
CA LEU A 666 -6.57 13.89 13.30
C LEU A 666 -6.89 12.76 12.31
N ILE A 667 -6.05 11.73 12.22
CA ILE A 667 -6.31 10.54 11.41
C ILE A 667 -7.52 9.77 11.96
N ASP A 668 -7.57 9.57 13.28
CA ASP A 668 -8.67 8.87 13.93
C ASP A 668 -9.99 9.62 13.72
N ASP A 669 -9.98 10.96 13.84
CA ASP A 669 -11.14 11.80 13.58
C ASP A 669 -11.55 11.82 12.09
N PHE A 670 -10.58 11.88 11.18
CA PHE A 670 -10.83 11.82 9.74
C PHE A 670 -11.46 10.49 9.32
N SER A 671 -11.15 9.40 10.03
CA SER A 671 -11.67 8.05 9.76
C SER A 671 -13.15 7.87 10.17
N VAL A 672 -13.74 8.84 10.86
CA VAL A 672 -15.18 8.83 11.20
C VAL A 672 -15.95 9.64 10.15
N ALA A 673 -16.94 9.02 9.50
CA ALA A 673 -17.68 9.56 8.36
C ALA A 673 -18.16 11.02 8.53
N ASP A 674 -18.81 11.32 9.65
CA ASP A 674 -19.42 12.64 9.91
C ASP A 674 -18.53 13.60 10.69
N LYS A 675 -17.40 13.14 11.23
CA LYS A 675 -16.51 13.97 12.05
C LYS A 675 -15.54 14.78 11.19
N ALA A 676 -15.26 16.02 11.57
CA ALA A 676 -14.21 16.83 10.95
C ALA A 676 -12.81 16.29 11.38
N PRO A 677 -11.76 16.40 10.53
CA PRO A 677 -11.73 17.10 9.24
C PRO A 677 -12.41 16.32 8.09
N HIS A 678 -12.79 17.04 7.04
CA HIS A 678 -13.32 16.49 5.78
C HIS A 678 -12.32 16.58 4.63
N ILE A 679 -11.40 17.53 4.68
CA ILE A 679 -10.22 17.61 3.82
C ILE A 679 -8.98 17.33 4.66
N ALA A 680 -8.25 16.27 4.31
CA ALA A 680 -6.96 15.98 4.90
C ALA A 680 -5.83 16.34 3.92
N ILE A 681 -5.02 17.32 4.28
CA ILE A 681 -3.88 17.75 3.48
C ILE A 681 -2.66 16.99 3.97
N SER A 682 -2.18 16.03 3.17
CA SER A 682 -1.18 15.05 3.57
C SER A 682 0.14 15.24 2.85
N VAL A 683 1.22 15.11 3.62
CA VAL A 683 2.59 14.96 3.13
C VAL A 683 3.10 13.59 3.57
N ASP A 684 3.13 12.64 2.64
CA ASP A 684 3.57 11.25 2.81
C ASP A 684 2.81 10.40 3.86
N MET A 685 2.09 10.98 4.83
CA MET A 685 1.44 10.26 5.93
C MET A 685 0.21 9.46 5.50
N LEU A 686 -0.68 10.05 4.70
CA LEU A 686 -1.89 9.39 4.17
C LEU A 686 -1.65 8.68 2.82
N ASP A 687 -0.44 8.77 2.26
CA ASP A 687 -0.08 8.11 1.00
C ASP A 687 -0.17 6.58 1.13
N THR A 688 0.05 6.04 2.35
CA THR A 688 0.02 4.60 2.64
C THR A 688 -0.73 4.30 3.95
N GLY A 689 -1.28 3.08 4.03
CA GLY A 689 -1.57 2.46 5.32
C GLY A 689 -2.82 2.89 6.10
N ILE A 690 -3.58 3.90 5.69
CA ILE A 690 -4.80 4.32 6.42
C ILE A 690 -6.07 3.80 5.72
N ASP A 691 -7.03 3.37 6.54
CA ASP A 691 -8.24 2.63 6.14
C ASP A 691 -9.49 3.49 6.35
N VAL A 692 -9.82 4.34 5.38
CA VAL A 692 -11.04 5.19 5.39
C VAL A 692 -11.88 4.87 4.16
N PRO A 693 -12.87 3.97 4.25
CA PRO A 693 -13.77 3.62 3.14
C PRO A 693 -14.51 4.80 2.52
N GLU A 694 -14.81 5.83 3.32
CA GLU A 694 -15.62 7.01 2.99
C GLU A 694 -14.90 8.01 2.08
N VAL A 695 -13.61 7.82 1.79
CA VAL A 695 -12.84 8.72 0.89
C VAL A 695 -13.44 8.70 -0.51
N LEU A 696 -13.88 9.87 -0.97
CA LEU A 696 -14.58 10.07 -2.24
C LEU A 696 -13.77 10.89 -3.25
N ASN A 697 -12.81 11.69 -2.79
CA ASN A 697 -12.01 12.55 -3.65
C ASN A 697 -10.52 12.45 -3.30
N LEU A 698 -9.68 12.30 -4.31
CA LEU A 698 -8.22 12.37 -4.21
C LEU A 698 -7.70 13.51 -5.07
N VAL A 699 -6.88 14.39 -4.50
CA VAL A 699 -6.29 15.51 -5.23
C VAL A 699 -4.78 15.34 -5.29
N PHE A 700 -4.26 15.11 -6.48
CA PHE A 700 -2.83 15.05 -6.74
C PHE A 700 -2.31 16.46 -6.99
N PHE A 701 -1.86 17.12 -5.92
CA PHE A 701 -1.24 18.44 -5.95
C PHE A 701 0.28 18.36 -5.71
N LYS A 702 0.88 17.27 -6.19
CA LYS A 702 2.32 17.05 -6.21
C LYS A 702 2.69 16.10 -7.37
N PRO A 703 3.88 16.24 -7.96
CA PRO A 703 4.41 15.23 -8.86
C PRO A 703 4.80 13.97 -8.08
N VAL A 704 4.44 12.81 -8.62
CA VAL A 704 4.70 11.48 -8.06
C VAL A 704 5.62 10.73 -9.01
N TYR A 705 6.87 10.55 -8.60
CA TYR A 705 7.87 9.83 -9.41
C TYR A 705 7.92 8.33 -9.13
N SER A 706 7.37 7.89 -8.00
CA SER A 706 7.34 6.48 -7.62
C SER A 706 5.99 5.86 -8.00
N ARG A 707 6.03 4.89 -8.90
CA ARG A 707 4.85 4.13 -9.33
C ARG A 707 4.18 3.36 -8.17
N ILE A 708 4.98 2.93 -7.19
CA ILE A 708 4.50 2.28 -5.97
C ILE A 708 3.64 3.25 -5.15
N LYS A 709 4.16 4.45 -4.87
CA LYS A 709 3.41 5.50 -4.16
C LYS A 709 2.14 5.90 -4.92
N PHE A 710 2.23 6.03 -6.25
CA PHE A 710 1.08 6.36 -7.10
C PHE A 710 -0.09 5.38 -6.90
N TRP A 711 0.15 4.07 -7.00
CA TRP A 711 -0.89 3.06 -6.77
C TRP A 711 -1.37 2.98 -5.31
N GLN A 712 -0.49 3.24 -4.35
CA GLN A 712 -0.87 3.29 -2.93
C GLN A 712 -1.79 4.48 -2.62
N MET A 713 -1.57 5.62 -3.27
CA MET A 713 -2.39 6.84 -3.19
C MET A 713 -3.77 6.59 -3.83
N ILE A 714 -3.84 6.03 -5.04
CA ILE A 714 -5.11 5.67 -5.70
C ILE A 714 -5.91 4.69 -4.84
N GLY A 715 -5.23 3.69 -4.26
CA GLY A 715 -5.84 2.70 -3.36
C GLY A 715 -6.48 3.27 -2.09
N ARG A 716 -6.35 4.58 -1.80
CA ARG A 716 -7.12 5.22 -0.72
C ARG A 716 -8.61 5.31 -1.04
N GLY A 717 -8.96 5.53 -2.31
CA GLY A 717 -10.35 5.72 -2.74
C GLY A 717 -11.08 4.45 -3.18
N THR A 718 -10.39 3.33 -3.39
CA THR A 718 -10.96 2.13 -4.04
C THR A 718 -11.90 1.29 -3.18
N ARG A 719 -12.05 1.60 -1.89
CA ARG A 719 -12.86 0.81 -0.96
C ARG A 719 -14.35 1.02 -1.18
N LEU A 720 -15.12 -0.06 -1.06
CA LEU A 720 -16.57 -0.03 -0.99
C LEU A 720 -17.03 0.64 0.31
N CYS A 721 -18.12 1.40 0.23
CA CYS A 721 -18.76 1.99 1.39
C CYS A 721 -20.27 1.97 1.16
N PRO A 722 -21.00 1.04 1.79
CA PRO A 722 -22.46 1.01 1.71
C PRO A 722 -23.09 2.25 2.32
N ASP A 723 -24.26 2.64 1.82
CA ASP A 723 -25.10 3.73 2.36
C ASP A 723 -24.38 5.10 2.49
N LEU A 724 -23.34 5.35 1.69
CA LEU A 724 -22.48 6.54 1.86
C LEU A 724 -23.18 7.84 1.44
N PHE A 725 -23.98 7.81 0.38
CA PHE A 725 -24.68 9.00 -0.12
C PHE A 725 -26.05 9.17 0.52
N ALA A 726 -26.78 8.06 0.66
CA ALA A 726 -28.08 7.92 1.30
C ALA A 726 -28.35 6.43 1.59
N PRO A 727 -29.35 6.07 2.42
CA PRO A 727 -29.76 4.68 2.59
C PRO A 727 -30.08 3.99 1.25
N GLY A 728 -29.35 2.92 0.93
CA GLY A 728 -29.39 2.18 -0.34
C GLY A 728 -28.56 2.77 -1.48
N GLU A 729 -27.90 3.92 -1.27
CA GLU A 729 -26.99 4.54 -2.25
C GLU A 729 -25.53 4.36 -1.83
N ASP A 730 -24.98 3.23 -2.24
CA ASP A 730 -23.60 2.85 -1.97
C ASP A 730 -22.61 3.66 -2.80
N LYS A 731 -21.37 3.71 -2.32
CA LYS A 731 -20.25 4.24 -3.09
C LYS A 731 -20.00 3.40 -4.35
N GLN A 732 -20.27 3.98 -5.51
CA GLN A 732 -20.05 3.33 -6.82
C GLN A 732 -18.67 3.65 -7.43
N ASN A 733 -18.14 4.83 -7.15
CA ASN A 733 -16.86 5.32 -7.67
C ASN A 733 -16.29 6.41 -6.76
N PHE A 734 -15.09 6.90 -7.08
CA PHE A 734 -14.46 8.04 -6.45
C PHE A 734 -13.74 8.89 -7.50
N ARG A 735 -13.54 10.18 -7.19
CA ARG A 735 -12.91 11.14 -8.11
C ARG A 735 -11.44 11.31 -7.81
N ILE A 736 -10.65 11.43 -8.86
CA ILE A 736 -9.24 11.82 -8.79
C ILE A 736 -9.05 13.07 -9.64
N PHE A 737 -8.53 14.13 -9.02
CA PHE A 737 -8.14 15.36 -9.70
C PHE A 737 -6.62 15.39 -9.79
N ASP A 738 -6.10 15.33 -11.01
CA ASP A 738 -4.66 15.35 -11.27
C ASP A 738 -4.25 16.71 -11.87
N PHE A 739 -3.58 17.52 -11.05
CA PHE A 739 -3.07 18.84 -11.41
C PHE A 739 -1.58 18.83 -11.78
N CYS A 740 -0.92 17.66 -11.67
CA CYS A 740 0.51 17.50 -11.91
C CYS A 740 0.84 16.45 -12.97
N PHE A 741 -0.14 16.01 -13.77
CA PHE A 741 0.05 15.11 -14.90
C PHE A 741 0.71 13.76 -14.54
N ASN A 742 0.41 13.26 -13.34
CA ASN A 742 0.90 11.97 -12.85
C ASN A 742 0.39 10.81 -13.72
N PHE A 743 -0.86 10.85 -14.17
CA PHE A 743 -1.43 9.79 -15.02
C PHE A 743 -0.75 9.75 -16.41
N ASP A 744 -0.44 10.91 -16.99
CA ASP A 744 0.32 10.99 -18.24
C ASP A 744 1.75 10.47 -18.07
N PHE A 745 2.41 10.85 -16.96
CA PHE A 745 3.75 10.38 -16.63
C PHE A 745 3.82 8.85 -16.56
N PHE A 746 2.83 8.19 -15.96
CA PHE A 746 2.76 6.72 -15.88
C PHE A 746 2.09 6.05 -17.09
N ARG A 747 1.60 6.82 -18.06
CA ARG A 747 0.87 6.40 -19.27
C ARG A 747 -0.41 5.61 -18.97
N GLU A 748 -1.10 5.99 -17.90
CA GLU A 748 -2.36 5.37 -17.49
C GLU A 748 -3.55 6.08 -18.19
N LYS A 749 -4.53 5.31 -18.69
CA LYS A 749 -5.70 5.84 -19.41
C LYS A 749 -7.01 5.57 -18.65
N PRO A 750 -7.29 6.32 -17.57
CA PRO A 750 -8.51 6.15 -16.78
C PRO A 750 -9.75 6.69 -17.50
N GLN A 751 -10.93 6.29 -17.00
CA GLN A 751 -12.21 6.87 -17.44
C GLN A 751 -12.34 8.31 -16.95
N GLY A 752 -12.77 9.20 -17.85
CA GLY A 752 -13.01 10.62 -17.56
C GLY A 752 -14.19 10.86 -16.61
N ILE A 753 -14.27 12.07 -16.07
CA ILE A 753 -15.43 12.54 -15.31
C ILE A 753 -16.50 13.05 -16.30
N GLU A 754 -17.72 12.52 -16.22
CA GLU A 754 -18.87 13.06 -16.96
C GLU A 754 -19.37 14.34 -16.28
N ALA A 755 -19.58 15.40 -17.07
CA ALA A 755 -20.08 16.69 -16.61
C ALA A 755 -21.58 16.61 -16.28
N GLY A 756 -21.92 16.00 -15.14
CA GLY A 756 -23.26 15.94 -14.59
C GLY A 756 -23.28 16.51 -13.18
N THR A 757 -23.13 17.83 -13.02
CA THR A 757 -23.23 18.48 -11.71
C THR A 757 -24.71 18.68 -11.37
N SER A 758 -25.24 17.88 -10.43
CA SER A 758 -26.54 18.15 -9.83
C SER A 758 -26.42 19.30 -8.82
N ALA A 759 -27.44 20.15 -8.71
CA ALA A 759 -27.42 21.27 -7.76
C ALA A 759 -27.46 20.78 -6.30
N SER A 760 -26.76 21.47 -5.39
CA SER A 760 -26.78 21.17 -3.95
C SER A 760 -28.21 21.27 -3.38
N LEU A 761 -28.48 20.64 -2.24
CA LEU A 761 -29.79 20.78 -1.58
C LEU A 761 -30.04 22.24 -1.19
N GLY A 762 -29.03 22.94 -0.67
CA GLY A 762 -29.10 24.37 -0.40
C GLY A 762 -29.44 25.20 -1.65
N SER A 763 -28.80 24.92 -2.78
CA SER A 763 -29.07 25.61 -4.05
C SER A 763 -30.50 25.35 -4.55
N ARG A 764 -30.96 24.10 -4.47
CA ARG A 764 -32.33 23.71 -4.85
C ARG A 764 -33.38 24.39 -3.96
N LEU A 765 -33.12 24.49 -2.65
CA LEU A 765 -33.98 25.21 -1.71
C LEU A 765 -34.05 26.70 -2.05
N PHE A 766 -32.90 27.33 -2.28
CA PHE A 766 -32.82 28.73 -2.67
C PHE A 766 -33.60 28.99 -3.98
N GLN A 767 -33.37 28.16 -5.00
CA GLN A 767 -34.09 28.22 -6.28
C GLN A 767 -35.60 28.09 -6.13
N THR A 768 -36.04 27.12 -5.32
CA THR A 768 -37.48 26.88 -5.09
C THR A 768 -38.11 28.05 -4.32
N ARG A 769 -37.40 28.64 -3.35
CA ARG A 769 -37.86 29.83 -2.61
C ARG A 769 -37.98 31.05 -3.52
N VAL A 770 -37.05 31.26 -4.45
CA VAL A 770 -37.13 32.33 -5.46
C VAL A 770 -38.31 32.10 -6.41
N GLN A 771 -38.55 30.86 -6.84
CA GLN A 771 -39.72 30.51 -7.66
C GLN A 771 -41.04 30.76 -6.91
N LEU A 772 -41.12 30.39 -5.63
CA LEU A 772 -42.27 30.64 -4.79
C LEU A 772 -42.52 32.15 -4.61
N LEU A 773 -41.46 32.93 -4.39
CA LEU A 773 -41.53 34.39 -4.31
C LEU A 773 -42.13 35.00 -5.59
N ALA A 774 -41.63 34.58 -6.76
CA ALA A 774 -42.12 35.06 -8.06
C ALA A 774 -43.59 34.69 -8.30
N ALA A 775 -43.97 33.44 -7.97
CA ALA A 775 -45.35 32.97 -8.10
C ALA A 775 -46.32 33.75 -7.19
N LEU A 776 -45.92 34.03 -5.94
CA LEU A 776 -46.71 34.84 -5.01
C LEU A 776 -46.84 36.29 -5.50
N GLN A 777 -45.78 36.91 -6.02
CA GLN A 777 -45.84 38.27 -6.59
C GLN A 777 -46.78 38.35 -7.80
N ALA A 778 -46.74 37.35 -8.70
CA ALA A 778 -47.64 37.28 -9.85
C ALA A 778 -49.11 37.13 -9.42
N SER A 779 -49.37 36.35 -8.37
CA SER A 779 -50.73 36.18 -7.82
C SER A 779 -51.25 37.44 -7.11
N ALA A 780 -50.39 38.21 -6.44
CA ALA A 780 -50.75 39.44 -5.75
C ALA A 780 -50.98 40.65 -6.69
N GLY A 781 -50.38 40.62 -7.90
CA GLY A 781 -50.57 41.67 -8.91
C GLY A 781 -51.93 41.63 -9.63
N PHE A 782 -52.66 40.51 -9.55
CA PHE A 782 -53.88 40.27 -10.33
C PHE A 782 -55.15 40.93 -9.76
N ASP A 783 -55.13 41.39 -8.50
CA ASP A 783 -56.31 41.93 -7.80
C ASP A 783 -56.55 43.45 -7.98
N SER A 784 -55.74 44.15 -8.77
CA SER A 784 -55.91 45.61 -8.96
C SER A 784 -56.73 46.02 -10.20
N ALA A 785 -57.23 45.08 -11.01
CA ALA A 785 -57.92 45.42 -12.25
C ALA A 785 -59.02 44.43 -12.66
N GLN A 786 -60.11 44.30 -11.89
CA GLN A 786 -61.48 44.06 -12.40
C GLN A 786 -62.52 43.97 -11.25
N PRO A 787 -63.62 44.75 -11.28
CA PRO A 787 -64.75 44.53 -10.38
C PRO A 787 -65.65 43.44 -10.98
N THR A 788 -65.57 42.20 -10.47
CA THR A 788 -66.56 41.17 -10.80
C THR A 788 -67.40 40.82 -9.58
N ASN A 789 -68.67 41.24 -9.64
CA ASN A 789 -69.72 40.88 -8.70
C ASN A 789 -69.98 39.36 -8.77
N THR A 790 -69.49 38.61 -7.78
CA THR A 790 -70.05 37.29 -7.44
C THR A 790 -70.01 37.10 -5.92
N PRO A 791 -71.15 36.85 -5.24
CA PRO A 791 -71.17 36.68 -3.80
C PRO A 791 -70.66 35.28 -3.44
N ARG A 792 -69.43 35.19 -2.88
CA ARG A 792 -68.96 33.97 -2.22
C ARG A 792 -69.55 33.89 -0.82
N ARG A 793 -70.23 32.77 -0.55
CA ARG A 793 -70.88 32.44 0.73
C ARG A 793 -69.87 32.41 1.87
N SER A 794 -70.21 33.12 2.93
CA SER A 794 -69.60 33.09 4.24
C SER A 794 -69.78 31.72 4.91
N LEU A 795 -68.66 31.09 5.28
CA LEU A 795 -68.61 30.14 6.38
C LEU A 795 -67.92 30.84 7.56
N SER A 796 -68.66 30.89 8.65
CA SER A 796 -68.34 31.55 9.91
C SER A 796 -67.08 31.01 10.59
N GLY A 797 -66.22 31.91 11.06
CA GLY A 797 -65.48 31.65 12.31
C GLY A 797 -63.97 31.81 12.34
N VAL A 798 -63.32 32.49 11.40
CA VAL A 798 -61.98 33.10 11.61
C VAL A 798 -61.90 34.36 10.75
N GLU A 799 -62.16 35.53 11.33
CA GLU A 799 -61.81 36.80 10.70
C GLU A 799 -60.29 37.00 10.82
N GLY A 800 -59.58 36.68 9.73
CA GLY A 800 -58.16 36.99 9.51
C GLY A 800 -57.93 37.07 8.01
N ASN A 801 -57.46 38.23 7.53
CA ASN A 801 -57.45 38.62 6.12
C ASN A 801 -56.58 37.69 5.24
N ILE A 802 -57.16 37.14 4.16
CA ILE A 802 -56.44 36.37 3.13
C ILE A 802 -55.36 37.24 2.43
N ALA A 803 -55.53 38.56 2.42
CA ALA A 803 -54.51 39.51 1.93
C ALA A 803 -53.33 39.71 2.91
N GLU A 804 -53.50 39.47 4.21
CA GLU A 804 -52.44 39.61 5.22
C GLU A 804 -51.54 38.37 5.30
N GLY A 805 -52.06 37.17 5.03
CA GLY A 805 -51.31 35.90 5.03
C GLY A 805 -50.22 35.83 3.96
N ASN A 806 -50.61 36.05 2.69
CA ASN A 806 -49.69 36.11 1.55
C ASN A 806 -48.60 37.19 1.73
N THR A 807 -48.93 38.31 2.36
CA THR A 807 -47.98 39.39 2.65
C THR A 807 -46.94 38.99 3.71
N SER A 808 -47.34 38.18 4.70
CA SER A 808 -46.46 37.67 5.76
C SER A 808 -45.47 36.61 5.25
N LEU A 809 -45.94 35.66 4.43
CA LEU A 809 -45.09 34.65 3.78
C LEU A 809 -44.08 35.31 2.82
N LEU A 810 -44.53 36.28 2.03
CA LEU A 810 -43.68 37.02 1.08
C LEU A 810 -42.58 37.81 1.80
N ASN A 811 -42.88 38.46 2.92
CA ASN A 811 -41.86 39.14 3.75
C ASN A 811 -40.88 38.16 4.39
N THR A 812 -41.35 36.99 4.84
CA THR A 812 -40.51 35.93 5.41
C THR A 812 -39.53 35.36 4.38
N LEU A 813 -40.00 35.09 3.16
CA LEU A 813 -39.16 34.61 2.05
C LEU A 813 -38.12 35.66 1.64
N LYS A 814 -38.51 36.94 1.54
CA LYS A 814 -37.58 38.05 1.26
C LYS A 814 -36.50 38.17 2.33
N ASN A 815 -36.87 38.06 3.62
CA ASN A 815 -35.92 38.09 4.73
C ASN A 815 -34.94 36.92 4.69
N GLY A 816 -35.44 35.70 4.49
CA GLY A 816 -34.59 34.51 4.42
C GLY A 816 -33.60 34.55 3.26
N LEU A 817 -34.07 34.92 2.06
CA LEU A 817 -33.23 35.03 0.87
C LEU A 817 -32.23 36.19 0.98
N PHE A 818 -32.64 37.35 1.52
CA PHE A 818 -31.73 38.47 1.79
C PHE A 818 -30.61 38.07 2.76
N ASN A 819 -30.94 37.41 3.87
CA ASN A 819 -29.94 36.99 4.86
C ASN A 819 -28.94 35.99 4.25
N ALA A 820 -29.40 35.09 3.38
CA ALA A 820 -28.53 34.15 2.68
C ALA A 820 -27.55 34.85 1.73
N VAL A 821 -27.98 35.88 1.00
CA VAL A 821 -27.11 36.67 0.10
C VAL A 821 -26.19 37.63 0.88
N ALA A 822 -26.67 38.21 1.98
CA ALA A 822 -25.90 39.09 2.85
C ALA A 822 -24.74 38.35 3.55
N ALA A 823 -24.92 37.04 3.83
CA ALA A 823 -23.89 36.20 4.42
C ALA A 823 -22.81 35.70 3.43
N MET A 824 -22.92 35.99 2.13
CA MET A 824 -21.95 35.55 1.13
C MET A 824 -20.62 36.30 1.27
N ASN A 825 -19.51 35.56 1.31
CA ASN A 825 -18.17 36.14 1.36
C ASN A 825 -17.76 36.70 -0.02
N ARG A 826 -17.57 38.02 -0.11
CA ARG A 826 -17.16 38.72 -1.35
C ARG A 826 -15.75 38.38 -1.80
N GLU A 827 -14.89 37.95 -0.88
CA GLU A 827 -13.51 37.57 -1.19
C GLU A 827 -13.42 36.16 -1.80
N ASN A 828 -14.48 35.36 -1.70
CA ASN A 828 -14.54 34.02 -2.27
C ASN A 828 -14.55 34.07 -3.82
N PHE A 829 -13.66 33.31 -4.46
CA PHE A 829 -13.49 33.32 -5.91
C PHE A 829 -14.72 32.88 -6.73
N ILE A 830 -15.66 32.09 -6.17
CA ILE A 830 -16.91 31.71 -6.85
C ILE A 830 -17.84 32.94 -6.85
N VAL A 831 -17.96 33.58 -5.69
CA VAL A 831 -18.78 34.78 -5.49
C VAL A 831 -18.23 35.95 -6.32
N ARG A 832 -16.90 36.10 -6.41
CA ARG A 832 -16.26 37.16 -7.20
C ARG A 832 -16.64 37.18 -8.68
N GLN A 833 -16.90 36.01 -9.28
CA GLN A 833 -17.35 35.93 -10.68
C GLN A 833 -18.76 36.49 -10.88
N HIS A 834 -19.53 36.61 -9.79
CA HIS A 834 -20.89 37.09 -9.77
C HIS A 834 -21.06 38.34 -8.88
N THR A 835 -19.98 39.08 -8.59
CA THR A 835 -19.98 40.24 -7.66
C THR A 835 -21.07 41.25 -7.99
N ARG A 836 -21.26 41.59 -9.28
CA ARG A 836 -22.29 42.55 -9.71
C ARG A 836 -23.70 42.12 -9.30
N ALA A 837 -24.01 40.82 -9.39
CA ALA A 837 -25.30 40.29 -8.98
C ALA A 837 -25.41 40.26 -7.45
N VAL A 838 -24.37 39.81 -6.75
CA VAL A 838 -24.35 39.74 -5.28
C VAL A 838 -24.47 41.13 -4.64
N GLU A 839 -23.72 42.13 -5.11
CA GLU A 839 -23.78 43.50 -4.57
C GLU A 839 -25.17 44.12 -4.68
N ARG A 840 -25.83 43.97 -5.85
CA ARG A 840 -27.21 44.43 -6.04
C ARG A 840 -28.17 43.79 -5.04
N PHE A 841 -28.06 42.48 -4.80
CA PHE A 841 -28.96 41.77 -3.89
C PHE A 841 -28.51 41.76 -2.42
N GLN A 842 -27.37 42.39 -2.09
CA GLN A 842 -26.99 42.69 -0.70
C GLN A 842 -27.62 43.99 -0.19
N GLU A 843 -28.15 44.83 -1.07
CA GLU A 843 -28.89 46.03 -0.69
C GLU A 843 -30.36 45.71 -0.42
N ARG A 844 -30.82 46.01 0.81
CA ARG A 844 -32.18 45.68 1.24
C ARG A 844 -33.26 46.35 0.37
N ALA A 845 -33.01 47.57 -0.09
CA ALA A 845 -33.92 48.34 -0.93
C ALA A 845 -34.29 47.62 -2.25
N ASN A 846 -33.40 46.78 -2.78
CA ASN A 846 -33.64 46.05 -4.03
C ASN A 846 -34.61 44.85 -3.84
N TRP A 847 -34.81 44.37 -2.61
CA TRP A 847 -35.78 43.31 -2.29
C TRP A 847 -37.22 43.81 -2.18
N ASP A 848 -37.41 45.13 -1.99
CA ASP A 848 -38.74 45.73 -1.89
C ASP A 848 -39.44 45.79 -3.26
N LYS A 849 -38.67 45.88 -4.35
CA LYS A 849 -39.15 45.96 -5.75
C LYS A 849 -38.40 45.00 -6.69
N LEU A 850 -38.56 43.69 -6.48
CA LEU A 850 -37.96 42.67 -7.36
C LEU A 850 -38.74 42.55 -8.68
N SER A 851 -38.02 42.66 -9.80
CA SER A 851 -38.56 42.36 -11.14
C SER A 851 -38.49 40.85 -11.47
N GLU A 852 -39.14 40.44 -12.55
CA GLU A 852 -39.03 39.07 -13.07
C GLU A 852 -37.59 38.73 -13.49
N GLU A 853 -36.88 39.69 -14.09
CA GLU A 853 -35.45 39.58 -14.45
C GLU A 853 -34.56 39.43 -13.21
N ASP A 854 -34.90 40.09 -12.10
CA ASP A 854 -34.20 39.95 -10.82
C ASP A 854 -34.37 38.53 -10.24
N CYS A 855 -35.59 37.98 -10.31
CA CYS A 855 -35.87 36.62 -9.86
C CYS A 855 -35.12 35.59 -10.72
N GLN A 856 -35.02 35.80 -12.03
CA GLN A 856 -34.24 34.96 -12.92
C GLN A 856 -32.73 35.02 -12.60
N THR A 857 -32.21 36.22 -12.32
CA THR A 857 -30.81 36.42 -11.92
C THR A 857 -30.50 35.71 -10.59
N LEU A 858 -31.38 35.84 -9.59
CA LEU A 858 -31.26 35.14 -8.31
C LEU A 858 -31.30 33.61 -8.49
N HIS A 859 -32.17 33.11 -9.37
CA HIS A 859 -32.34 31.69 -9.63
C HIS A 859 -31.15 31.05 -10.37
N GLN A 860 -30.60 31.74 -11.37
CA GLN A 860 -29.56 31.19 -12.24
C GLN A 860 -28.14 31.47 -11.74
N GLN A 861 -27.87 32.69 -11.26
CA GLN A 861 -26.51 33.14 -10.95
C GLN A 861 -26.20 33.10 -9.44
N VAL A 862 -27.14 33.50 -8.59
CA VAL A 862 -26.89 33.64 -7.14
C VAL A 862 -27.14 32.33 -6.39
N ALA A 863 -28.13 31.54 -6.79
CA ALA A 863 -28.50 30.31 -6.09
C ALA A 863 -27.42 29.21 -6.08
N GLN A 864 -26.45 29.28 -7.00
CA GLN A 864 -25.35 28.31 -7.11
C GLN A 864 -24.12 28.71 -6.29
N LEU A 865 -24.10 29.92 -5.74
CA LEU A 865 -22.98 30.44 -4.97
C LEU A 865 -22.89 29.79 -3.60
N PRO A 866 -21.67 29.65 -3.02
CA PRO A 866 -21.51 29.18 -1.65
C PRO A 866 -22.11 30.21 -0.69
N PHE A 867 -23.10 29.78 0.10
CA PHE A 867 -23.66 30.53 1.23
C PHE A 867 -23.83 29.60 2.42
N GLN A 868 -23.95 30.18 3.62
CA GLN A 868 -24.05 29.43 4.86
C GLN A 868 -25.29 28.51 4.84
N PRO A 869 -25.13 27.18 4.94
CA PRO A 869 -26.27 26.28 5.02
C PRO A 869 -27.04 26.54 6.32
N GLU A 870 -28.37 26.41 6.27
CA GLU A 870 -29.22 26.48 7.46
C GLU A 870 -28.78 25.43 8.48
N ALA A 871 -28.77 25.79 9.77
CA ALA A 871 -28.28 24.93 10.86
C ALA A 871 -29.18 23.69 11.13
N ASP A 872 -30.17 23.45 10.28
CA ASP A 872 -31.15 22.38 10.39
C ASP A 872 -30.64 21.05 9.81
N ASP A 873 -31.13 19.95 10.37
CA ASP A 873 -30.87 18.59 9.88
C ASP A 873 -31.21 18.43 8.38
N VAL A 874 -30.48 17.55 7.69
CA VAL A 874 -30.64 17.35 6.24
C VAL A 874 -32.05 16.86 5.91
N GLU A 875 -32.61 16.00 6.74
CA GLU A 875 -33.96 15.43 6.61
C GLU A 875 -35.03 16.53 6.68
N SER A 876 -34.89 17.49 7.60
CA SER A 876 -35.77 18.66 7.72
C SER A 876 -35.69 19.55 6.49
N ARG A 877 -34.49 19.76 5.95
CA ARG A 877 -34.26 20.57 4.73
C ARG A 877 -34.78 19.89 3.46
N MET A 878 -34.70 18.56 3.37
CA MET A 878 -35.34 17.80 2.28
C MET A 878 -36.87 17.84 2.38
N PHE A 879 -37.42 17.79 3.59
CA PHE A 879 -38.84 17.97 3.82
C PHE A 879 -39.30 19.38 3.41
N ASP A 880 -38.57 20.42 3.82
CA ASP A 880 -38.82 21.80 3.41
C ASP A 880 -38.85 21.92 1.87
N LEU A 881 -37.90 21.29 1.15
CA LEU A 881 -37.88 21.30 -0.31
C LEU A 881 -39.14 20.66 -0.92
N ASN A 882 -39.65 19.57 -0.34
CA ASN A 882 -40.87 18.93 -0.83
C ASN A 882 -42.10 19.82 -0.65
N VAL A 883 -42.25 20.45 0.51
CA VAL A 883 -43.42 21.32 0.80
C VAL A 883 -43.35 22.62 -0.01
N LEU A 884 -42.16 23.23 -0.14
CA LEU A 884 -41.96 24.42 -0.98
C LEU A 884 -42.30 24.13 -2.46
N ARG A 885 -41.96 22.95 -2.97
CA ARG A 885 -42.37 22.52 -4.32
C ARG A 885 -43.88 22.33 -4.45
N MET A 886 -44.55 21.85 -3.41
CA MET A 886 -46.03 21.78 -3.39
C MET A 886 -46.65 23.17 -3.45
N GLN A 887 -46.13 24.14 -2.70
CA GLN A 887 -46.60 25.53 -2.75
C GLN A 887 -46.43 26.15 -4.14
N VAL A 888 -45.27 25.94 -4.77
CA VAL A 888 -45.02 26.40 -6.15
C VAL A 888 -45.99 25.73 -7.14
N ALA A 889 -46.15 24.41 -7.07
CA ALA A 889 -47.04 23.66 -7.95
C ALA A 889 -48.52 24.09 -7.81
N LEU A 890 -48.96 24.39 -6.58
CA LEU A 890 -50.30 24.90 -6.30
C LEU A 890 -50.55 26.26 -6.97
N LEU A 891 -49.60 27.20 -6.84
CA LEU A 891 -49.71 28.55 -7.42
C LEU A 891 -49.58 28.56 -8.95
N GLN A 892 -48.87 27.60 -9.52
CA GLN A 892 -48.68 27.45 -10.98
C GLN A 892 -49.75 26.57 -11.64
N GLY A 893 -50.63 25.92 -10.87
CA GLY A 893 -51.65 25.01 -11.39
C GLY A 893 -51.14 23.65 -11.87
N ASP A 894 -49.96 23.20 -11.42
CA ASP A 894 -49.39 21.90 -11.78
C ASP A 894 -49.88 20.78 -10.84
N ALA A 895 -51.03 20.22 -11.18
CA ALA A 895 -51.67 19.15 -10.41
C ALA A 895 -50.81 17.87 -10.30
N ARG A 896 -49.98 17.56 -11.30
CA ARG A 896 -49.17 16.33 -11.32
C ARG A 896 -48.02 16.41 -10.34
N THR A 897 -47.31 17.53 -10.33
CA THR A 897 -46.20 17.77 -9.39
C THR A 897 -46.72 17.91 -7.96
N PHE A 898 -47.86 18.58 -7.78
CA PHE A 898 -48.53 18.69 -6.48
C PHE A 898 -48.85 17.31 -5.87
N GLU A 899 -49.52 16.43 -6.62
CA GLU A 899 -49.89 15.09 -6.14
C GLU A 899 -48.66 14.22 -5.83
N THR A 900 -47.60 14.35 -6.63
CA THR A 900 -46.34 13.60 -6.41
C THR A 900 -45.71 13.94 -5.06
N HIS A 901 -45.66 15.22 -4.70
CA HIS A 901 -45.10 15.66 -3.43
C HIS A 901 -46.09 15.46 -2.26
N ARG A 902 -47.41 15.58 -2.48
CA ARG A 902 -48.45 15.26 -1.49
C ARG A 902 -48.30 13.84 -0.96
N ARG A 903 -48.10 12.86 -1.85
CA ARG A 903 -47.86 11.45 -1.47
C ARG A 903 -46.63 11.28 -0.56
N LYS A 904 -45.55 12.03 -0.83
CA LYS A 904 -44.34 12.01 0.01
C LYS A 904 -44.58 12.60 1.39
N VAL A 905 -45.37 13.67 1.48
CA VAL A 905 -45.73 14.28 2.77
C VAL A 905 -46.65 13.36 3.59
N LEU A 906 -47.63 12.71 2.96
CA LEU A 906 -48.51 11.73 3.62
C LEU A 906 -47.72 10.53 4.17
N ASP A 907 -46.76 10.05 3.39
CA ASP A 907 -45.89 8.96 3.80
C ASP A 907 -45.03 9.33 5.02
N ILE A 908 -44.46 10.54 5.04
CA ILE A 908 -43.75 11.07 6.21
C ILE A 908 -44.68 11.21 7.42
N ALA A 909 -45.91 11.69 7.21
CA ALA A 909 -46.90 11.84 8.29
C ALA A 909 -47.28 10.49 8.92
N THR A 910 -47.49 9.46 8.10
CA THR A 910 -47.80 8.09 8.54
C THR A 910 -46.68 7.52 9.42
N ARG A 911 -45.42 7.74 9.02
CA ARG A 911 -44.24 7.28 9.76
C ARG A 911 -44.02 8.01 11.07
N LEU A 912 -44.34 9.30 11.11
CA LEU A 912 -44.30 10.07 12.34
C LEU A 912 -45.39 9.59 13.32
N GLU A 913 -46.56 9.19 12.82
CA GLU A 913 -47.63 8.64 13.66
C GLU A 913 -47.20 7.38 14.44
N GLU A 914 -46.38 6.52 13.83
CA GLU A 914 -45.81 5.32 14.48
C GLU A 914 -44.87 5.65 15.67
N LYS A 915 -44.43 6.90 15.80
CA LYS A 915 -43.50 7.37 16.85
C LYS A 915 -44.19 8.04 18.03
N THR A 916 -45.32 7.48 18.47
CA THR A 916 -46.11 7.97 19.63
C THR A 916 -45.35 8.08 20.96
N ASN A 917 -44.21 7.38 21.09
CA ASN A 917 -43.33 7.43 22.27
C ASN A 917 -42.55 8.75 22.41
N ILE A 918 -42.51 9.59 21.37
CA ILE A 918 -41.82 10.88 21.38
C ILE A 918 -42.81 11.98 21.78
N PRO A 919 -42.60 12.73 22.88
CA PRO A 919 -43.54 13.73 23.36
C PRO A 919 -43.91 14.79 22.30
N ALA A 920 -42.93 15.26 21.52
CA ALA A 920 -43.14 16.25 20.46
C ALA A 920 -44.07 15.74 19.35
N VAL A 921 -43.93 14.46 18.95
CA VAL A 921 -44.80 13.79 17.96
C VAL A 921 -46.21 13.59 18.52
N LYS A 922 -46.31 13.12 19.77
CA LYS A 922 -47.59 12.90 20.46
C LYS A 922 -48.44 14.19 20.55
N THR A 923 -47.79 15.34 20.68
CA THR A 923 -48.47 16.65 20.74
C THR A 923 -49.10 17.03 19.39
N GLN A 924 -48.58 16.51 18.27
CA GLN A 924 -49.06 16.78 16.90
C GLN A 924 -49.84 15.59 16.29
N ILE A 925 -50.14 14.54 17.07
CA ILE A 925 -50.76 13.30 16.57
C ILE A 925 -52.13 13.54 15.91
N SER A 926 -52.94 14.44 16.49
CA SER A 926 -54.25 14.80 15.93
C SER A 926 -54.12 15.54 14.60
N TYR A 927 -53.04 16.28 14.39
CA TYR A 927 -52.74 16.96 13.14
C TYR A 927 -52.23 15.99 12.08
N LEU A 928 -51.40 15.01 12.46
CA LEU A 928 -50.94 13.93 11.59
C LEU A 928 -52.09 13.04 11.09
N GLN A 929 -53.09 12.80 11.93
CA GLN A 929 -54.31 12.08 11.56
C GLN A 929 -55.20 12.91 10.62
N ALA A 930 -55.37 14.20 10.91
CA ALA A 930 -56.11 15.10 10.03
C ALA A 930 -55.51 15.18 8.61
N LEU A 931 -54.18 15.16 8.49
CA LEU A 931 -53.48 15.16 7.19
C LEU A 931 -53.81 13.95 6.30
N GLN A 932 -54.19 12.81 6.89
CA GLN A 932 -54.53 11.59 6.16
C GLN A 932 -55.98 11.60 5.64
N GLU A 933 -56.83 12.46 6.21
CA GLU A 933 -58.22 12.59 5.79
C GLU A 933 -58.34 13.37 4.47
N PRO A 934 -59.14 12.90 3.49
CA PRO A 934 -59.34 13.62 2.23
C PRO A 934 -59.85 15.05 2.42
N THR A 935 -60.64 15.30 3.47
CA THR A 935 -61.23 16.61 3.79
C THR A 935 -60.20 17.68 4.15
N PHE A 936 -59.00 17.30 4.62
CA PHE A 936 -57.93 18.28 4.91
C PHE A 936 -57.38 18.94 3.65
N TRP A 937 -57.43 18.23 2.52
CA TRP A 937 -56.88 18.69 1.25
C TRP A 937 -57.89 19.47 0.41
N GLU A 938 -59.13 19.61 0.87
CA GLU A 938 -60.16 20.47 0.26
C GLU A 938 -59.83 21.94 0.56
N ASP A 939 -59.91 22.81 -0.47
CA ASP A 939 -59.61 24.25 -0.38
C ASP A 939 -58.18 24.61 0.14
N ILE A 940 -57.18 23.77 -0.14
CA ILE A 940 -55.81 24.00 0.28
C ILE A 940 -55.18 25.25 -0.36
N ASN A 941 -54.45 26.03 0.44
CA ASN A 941 -53.75 27.24 0.01
C ASN A 941 -52.28 27.24 0.46
N ALA A 942 -51.50 28.22 0.01
CA ALA A 942 -50.06 28.31 0.29
C ALA A 942 -49.76 28.47 1.80
N ASP A 943 -50.64 29.15 2.55
CA ASP A 943 -50.50 29.38 3.99
C ASP A 943 -50.73 28.09 4.81
N ILE A 944 -51.70 27.27 4.43
CA ILE A 944 -51.95 25.95 5.04
C ILE A 944 -50.73 25.03 4.82
N LEU A 945 -50.14 25.06 3.62
CA LEU A 945 -48.91 24.31 3.34
C LEU A 945 -47.70 24.84 4.12
N GLU A 946 -47.64 26.14 4.40
CA GLU A 946 -46.58 26.73 5.23
C GLU A 946 -46.73 26.34 6.70
N ASP A 947 -47.95 26.34 7.25
CA ASP A 947 -48.24 25.86 8.60
C ASP A 947 -47.89 24.37 8.73
N LEU A 948 -48.21 23.56 7.72
CA LEU A 948 -47.79 22.17 7.61
C LEU A 948 -46.26 22.04 7.67
N ARG A 949 -45.54 22.85 6.89
CA ARG A 949 -44.07 22.85 6.84
C ARG A 949 -43.48 23.13 8.22
N ILE A 950 -43.94 24.19 8.88
CA ILE A 950 -43.42 24.66 10.17
C ILE A 950 -43.68 23.64 11.29
N ARG A 951 -44.88 23.02 11.32
CA ARG A 951 -45.26 22.05 12.36
C ARG A 951 -44.51 20.73 12.24
N LEU A 952 -44.30 20.26 11.02
CA LEU A 952 -43.75 18.93 10.78
C LEU A 952 -42.23 18.92 10.66
N ARG A 953 -41.58 20.01 10.20
CA ARG A 953 -40.12 20.02 9.98
C ARG A 953 -39.30 19.61 11.20
N ALA A 954 -39.71 20.03 12.40
CA ALA A 954 -39.01 19.70 13.65
C ALA A 954 -39.20 18.25 14.08
N LEU A 955 -40.15 17.53 13.50
CA LEU A 955 -40.46 16.14 13.82
C LEU A 955 -39.79 15.14 12.88
N VAL A 956 -39.48 15.55 11.64
CA VAL A 956 -38.88 14.68 10.60
C VAL A 956 -37.59 13.97 11.04
N PRO A 957 -36.65 14.60 11.78
CA PRO A 957 -35.42 13.94 12.23
C PRO A 957 -35.64 12.70 13.13
N PHE A 958 -36.83 12.52 13.69
CA PHE A 958 -37.16 11.40 14.56
C PHE A 958 -37.57 10.10 13.82
N ILE A 959 -37.60 10.11 12.48
CA ILE A 959 -37.88 8.92 11.68
C ILE A 959 -36.63 8.01 11.65
N ASP A 960 -36.80 6.73 11.97
CA ASP A 960 -35.66 5.79 12.04
C ASP A 960 -34.99 5.60 10.67
N LYS A 961 -33.66 5.76 10.64
CA LYS A 961 -32.83 5.72 9.43
C LYS A 961 -32.76 4.34 8.73
N ARG A 962 -33.25 3.27 9.37
CA ARG A 962 -33.02 1.87 8.94
C ARG A 962 -34.09 1.27 8.05
N GLU A 963 -35.19 1.97 7.79
CA GLU A 963 -36.24 1.46 6.91
C GLU A 963 -36.46 2.41 5.73
N ARG A 964 -35.58 2.34 4.72
CA ARG A 964 -35.99 2.25 3.30
C ARG A 964 -34.87 2.16 2.25
N LYS A 965 -35.19 1.43 1.18
CA LYS A 965 -34.82 1.74 -0.22
C LYS A 965 -35.82 2.75 -0.79
N ILE A 966 -35.37 3.93 -1.17
CA ILE A 966 -36.11 4.87 -2.06
C ILE A 966 -35.20 5.10 -3.27
N VAL A 967 -35.68 4.73 -4.46
CA VAL A 967 -34.95 4.90 -5.72
C VAL A 967 -35.25 6.29 -6.28
N TYR A 968 -34.21 7.07 -6.56
CA TYR A 968 -34.29 8.34 -7.28
C TYR A 968 -33.77 8.16 -8.72
N THR A 969 -34.53 8.59 -9.73
CA THR A 969 -34.11 8.62 -11.14
C THR A 969 -34.24 10.04 -11.70
N ASN A 970 -33.28 10.49 -12.52
CA ASN A 970 -33.21 11.85 -13.08
C ASN A 970 -33.40 11.91 -14.61
N PHE A 971 -34.20 11.01 -15.20
CA PHE A 971 -34.42 11.00 -16.64
C PHE A 971 -34.95 12.35 -17.13
N LYS A 972 -34.29 12.93 -18.13
CA LYS A 972 -34.88 13.97 -18.99
C LYS A 972 -35.78 13.26 -20.00
N ASP A 973 -37.05 13.64 -20.06
CA ASP A 973 -38.01 13.13 -21.02
C ASP A 973 -38.22 14.18 -22.12
N GLU A 974 -38.23 13.75 -23.38
CA GLU A 974 -38.49 14.59 -24.56
C GLU A 974 -39.87 14.28 -25.13
N ILE A 975 -40.60 15.32 -25.54
CA ILE A 975 -41.83 15.20 -26.32
C ILE A 975 -41.45 15.08 -27.80
N LEU A 976 -41.85 13.99 -28.46
CA LEU A 976 -41.74 13.86 -29.92
C LEU A 976 -43.13 13.73 -30.53
N ASP A 977 -43.44 14.65 -31.45
CA ASP A 977 -44.70 14.68 -32.19
C ASP A 977 -44.50 14.32 -33.68
N ILE A 978 -45.42 13.47 -34.16
CA ILE A 978 -45.94 13.15 -35.50
C ILE A 978 -44.97 13.12 -36.72
N LYS A 979 -44.83 11.92 -37.31
CA LYS A 979 -44.30 11.70 -38.68
C LYS A 979 -45.43 11.59 -39.72
N LYS A 980 -45.16 12.06 -40.95
CA LYS A 980 -45.79 11.57 -42.20
C LYS A 980 -44.78 11.40 -43.35
N ASP A 981 -44.78 10.15 -43.83
CA ASP A 981 -44.57 9.52 -45.16
C ASP A 981 -43.37 9.80 -46.10
N ALA A 982 -42.87 8.67 -46.66
CA ALA A 982 -41.78 8.42 -47.62
C ALA A 982 -42.25 8.54 -49.11
N PRO A 983 -41.40 8.48 -50.18
CA PRO A 983 -40.60 7.31 -50.65
C PRO A 983 -39.20 7.70 -51.27
N PHE A 984 -38.22 6.86 -51.63
CA PHE A 984 -38.13 5.72 -52.57
C PHE A 984 -36.79 4.93 -52.37
N ASP A 985 -36.77 3.70 -52.87
CA ASP A 985 -35.87 2.57 -52.58
C ASP A 985 -34.69 2.38 -53.59
N MET A 986 -33.54 1.94 -53.07
CA MET A 986 -32.33 1.41 -53.74
C MET A 986 -31.49 0.68 -52.67
N PRO A 987 -30.97 -0.53 -52.90
CA PRO A 987 -30.33 -1.32 -51.85
C PRO A 987 -29.00 -0.69 -51.42
N LYS A 988 -28.95 -0.18 -50.18
CA LYS A 988 -27.86 0.65 -49.65
C LYS A 988 -26.71 -0.11 -49.00
N MET A 989 -26.86 -1.41 -48.69
CA MET A 989 -25.98 -2.03 -47.70
C MET A 989 -25.55 -3.46 -48.02
N THR A 990 -24.25 -3.72 -47.90
CA THR A 990 -23.66 -5.06 -48.04
C THR A 990 -23.73 -5.85 -46.72
N SER A 991 -23.80 -7.18 -46.81
CA SER A 991 -23.79 -8.14 -45.69
C SER A 991 -22.68 -7.90 -44.64
N THR A 992 -21.53 -7.36 -45.04
CA THR A 992 -20.41 -7.02 -44.15
C THR A 992 -20.62 -5.69 -43.41
N GLN A 993 -21.25 -4.71 -44.06
CA GLN A 993 -21.61 -3.44 -43.44
C GLN A 993 -22.76 -3.61 -42.43
N TYR A 994 -23.70 -4.52 -42.72
CA TYR A 994 -24.77 -4.90 -41.80
C TYR A 994 -24.22 -5.53 -40.51
N ASP A 995 -23.34 -6.51 -40.64
CA ASP A 995 -22.71 -7.16 -39.47
C ASP A 995 -21.97 -6.15 -38.58
N LYS A 996 -21.24 -5.21 -39.18
CA LYS A 996 -20.57 -4.13 -38.43
C LYS A 996 -21.56 -3.23 -37.70
N LYS A 997 -22.63 -2.78 -38.37
CA LYS A 997 -23.67 -1.93 -37.75
C LYS A 997 -24.42 -2.63 -36.63
N VAL A 998 -24.72 -3.92 -36.78
CA VAL A 998 -25.36 -4.74 -35.72
C VAL A 998 -24.44 -4.85 -34.51
N LYS A 999 -23.13 -5.10 -34.71
CA LYS A 999 -22.14 -5.12 -33.61
C LYS A 999 -22.05 -3.78 -32.88
N ASP A 1000 -21.97 -2.69 -33.63
CA ASP A 1000 -21.87 -1.35 -33.06
C ASP A 1000 -23.16 -0.97 -32.31
N TYR A 1001 -24.33 -1.36 -32.84
CA TYR A 1001 -25.63 -1.17 -32.18
C TYR A 1001 -25.71 -1.93 -30.85
N LEU A 1002 -25.41 -3.24 -30.85
CA LEU A 1002 -25.46 -4.07 -29.64
C LEU A 1002 -24.50 -3.59 -28.55
N ARG A 1003 -23.33 -3.07 -28.93
CA ARG A 1003 -22.33 -2.51 -27.99
C ARG A 1003 -22.69 -1.12 -27.47
N SER A 1004 -23.41 -0.31 -28.24
CA SER A 1004 -23.85 1.04 -27.83
C SER A 1004 -25.14 1.02 -27.00
N HIS A 1005 -25.89 -0.10 -27.01
CA HIS A 1005 -27.17 -0.24 -26.32
C HIS A 1005 -27.13 -1.33 -25.23
N LEU A 1006 -26.01 -1.48 -24.53
CA LEU A 1006 -25.85 -2.45 -23.45
C LEU A 1006 -26.83 -2.24 -22.29
N ASP A 1007 -27.35 -1.03 -22.12
CA ASP A 1007 -28.32 -0.62 -21.09
C ASP A 1007 -29.77 -0.86 -21.51
N SER A 1008 -30.02 -1.30 -22.74
CA SER A 1008 -31.36 -1.70 -23.18
C SER A 1008 -31.86 -2.85 -22.33
N LEU A 1009 -33.10 -2.77 -21.83
CA LEU A 1009 -33.68 -3.73 -20.88
C LEU A 1009 -33.55 -5.19 -21.35
N VAL A 1010 -33.72 -5.43 -22.66
CA VAL A 1010 -33.64 -6.78 -23.26
C VAL A 1010 -32.20 -7.29 -23.30
N ILE A 1011 -31.26 -6.45 -23.72
CA ILE A 1011 -29.82 -6.80 -23.78
C ILE A 1011 -29.26 -6.97 -22.37
N HIS A 1012 -29.64 -6.11 -21.43
CA HIS A 1012 -29.29 -6.23 -20.03
C HIS A 1012 -29.83 -7.54 -19.40
N ARG A 1013 -31.09 -7.92 -19.68
CA ARG A 1013 -31.66 -9.22 -19.24
C ARG A 1013 -30.89 -10.41 -19.81
N LEU A 1014 -30.52 -10.36 -21.10
CA LEU A 1014 -29.69 -11.37 -21.75
C LEU A 1014 -28.31 -11.53 -21.09
N ARG A 1015 -27.64 -10.41 -20.77
CA ARG A 1015 -26.33 -10.41 -20.11
C ARG A 1015 -26.39 -10.88 -18.67
N THR A 1016 -27.45 -10.51 -17.93
CA THR A 1016 -27.65 -10.86 -16.52
C THR A 1016 -28.34 -12.21 -16.30
N ASN A 1017 -28.46 -13.04 -17.34
CA ASN A 1017 -29.07 -14.37 -17.29
C ASN A 1017 -30.50 -14.41 -16.73
N LYS A 1018 -31.29 -13.35 -16.97
CA LYS A 1018 -32.70 -13.27 -16.57
C LYS A 1018 -33.60 -13.79 -17.69
N ALA A 1019 -34.76 -14.34 -17.33
CA ALA A 1019 -35.74 -14.84 -18.29
C ALA A 1019 -36.24 -13.72 -19.22
N LEU A 1020 -36.39 -14.06 -20.50
CA LEU A 1020 -36.89 -13.17 -21.54
C LEU A 1020 -38.33 -13.51 -21.88
N THR A 1021 -39.12 -12.48 -22.18
CA THR A 1021 -40.47 -12.64 -22.73
C THR A 1021 -40.43 -12.71 -24.25
N GLU A 1022 -41.40 -13.37 -24.89
CA GLU A 1022 -41.47 -13.42 -26.36
C GLU A 1022 -41.63 -12.02 -26.99
N THR A 1023 -42.30 -11.10 -26.31
CA THR A 1023 -42.47 -9.70 -26.75
C THR A 1023 -41.16 -8.93 -26.76
N ASP A 1024 -40.28 -9.17 -25.77
CA ASP A 1024 -38.94 -8.56 -25.72
C ASP A 1024 -38.07 -9.01 -26.91
N LEU A 1025 -38.16 -10.29 -27.28
CA LEU A 1025 -37.41 -10.87 -28.38
C LEU A 1025 -37.89 -10.37 -29.74
N GLN A 1026 -39.21 -10.29 -29.93
CA GLN A 1026 -39.80 -9.71 -31.14
C GLN A 1026 -39.41 -8.25 -31.33
N GLY A 1027 -39.36 -7.47 -30.24
CA GLY A 1027 -38.90 -6.08 -30.27
C GLY A 1027 -37.42 -5.95 -30.68
N LEU A 1028 -36.56 -6.79 -30.11
CA LEU A 1028 -35.13 -6.81 -30.46
C LEU A 1028 -34.89 -7.26 -31.90
N GLU A 1029 -35.60 -8.31 -32.33
CA GLU A 1029 -35.56 -8.82 -33.71
C GLU A 1029 -35.99 -7.75 -34.71
N THR A 1030 -37.12 -7.09 -34.45
CA THR A 1030 -37.62 -5.98 -35.29
C THR A 1030 -36.60 -4.86 -35.39
N THR A 1031 -35.93 -4.53 -34.28
CA THR A 1031 -34.91 -3.47 -34.25
C THR A 1031 -33.68 -3.86 -35.07
N LEU A 1032 -33.21 -5.11 -34.96
CA LEU A 1032 -32.08 -5.61 -35.75
C LEU A 1032 -32.42 -5.70 -37.24
N ILE A 1033 -33.65 -6.07 -37.60
CA ILE A 1033 -34.15 -6.05 -38.98
C ILE A 1033 -34.18 -4.61 -39.50
N GLN A 1034 -34.68 -3.64 -38.73
CA GLN A 1034 -34.71 -2.22 -39.13
C GLN A 1034 -33.33 -1.62 -39.43
N ILE A 1035 -32.25 -2.10 -38.79
CA ILE A 1035 -30.87 -1.69 -39.09
C ILE A 1035 -30.47 -2.04 -40.54
N GLY A 1036 -31.05 -3.10 -41.10
CA GLY A 1036 -30.82 -3.55 -42.46
C GLY A 1036 -31.71 -2.87 -43.49
N GLU A 1037 -32.52 -1.89 -43.06
CA GLU A 1037 -33.49 -1.16 -43.89
C GLU A 1037 -34.38 -2.16 -44.66
N ASP A 1038 -34.56 -1.97 -45.97
CA ASP A 1038 -35.51 -2.72 -46.80
C ASP A 1038 -35.11 -4.20 -47.04
N GLU A 1039 -33.84 -4.56 -46.83
CA GLU A 1039 -33.30 -5.93 -46.94
C GLU A 1039 -33.07 -6.62 -45.57
N GLY A 1040 -33.54 -5.99 -44.48
CA GLY A 1040 -33.25 -6.40 -43.11
C GLY A 1040 -33.53 -7.85 -42.77
N ASN A 1041 -34.63 -8.43 -43.27
CA ASN A 1041 -34.98 -9.84 -43.01
C ASN A 1041 -33.99 -10.80 -43.68
N ALA A 1042 -33.60 -10.54 -44.92
CA ALA A 1042 -32.66 -11.38 -45.66
C ALA A 1042 -31.26 -11.28 -45.04
N LEU A 1043 -30.80 -10.05 -44.77
CA LEU A 1043 -29.49 -9.79 -44.16
C LEU A 1043 -29.38 -10.35 -42.73
N PHE A 1044 -30.45 -10.27 -41.94
CA PHE A 1044 -30.52 -10.84 -40.59
C PHE A 1044 -30.48 -12.37 -40.60
N SER A 1045 -31.26 -13.01 -41.48
CA SER A 1045 -31.24 -14.48 -41.62
C SER A 1045 -29.88 -15.02 -42.08
N ASP A 1046 -29.25 -14.34 -43.05
CA ASP A 1046 -27.90 -14.65 -43.53
C ASP A 1046 -26.84 -14.42 -42.43
N LEU A 1047 -27.02 -13.41 -41.58
CA LEU A 1047 -26.14 -13.14 -40.46
C LEU A 1047 -26.20 -14.25 -39.41
N LEU A 1048 -27.40 -14.70 -39.00
CA LEU A 1048 -27.56 -15.80 -38.06
C LEU A 1048 -26.94 -17.10 -38.61
N ALA A 1049 -27.13 -17.37 -39.90
CA ALA A 1049 -26.55 -18.54 -40.58
C ALA A 1049 -25.01 -18.48 -40.61
N ARG A 1050 -24.42 -17.32 -40.93
CA ARG A 1050 -22.95 -17.12 -40.95
C ARG A 1050 -22.30 -17.25 -39.58
N HIS A 1051 -23.04 -16.94 -38.51
CA HIS A 1051 -22.57 -17.04 -37.13
C HIS A 1051 -22.89 -18.38 -36.46
N GLU A 1052 -23.48 -19.34 -37.20
CA GLU A 1052 -23.90 -20.65 -36.69
C GLU A 1052 -24.75 -20.57 -35.40
N ALA A 1053 -25.45 -19.46 -35.19
CA ALA A 1053 -26.17 -19.21 -33.95
C ALA A 1053 -27.56 -19.87 -33.99
N PRO A 1054 -27.89 -20.79 -33.06
CA PRO A 1054 -29.15 -21.54 -33.07
C PRO A 1054 -30.38 -20.68 -32.74
N SER A 1055 -30.19 -19.48 -32.19
CA SER A 1055 -31.28 -18.56 -31.85
C SER A 1055 -30.79 -17.11 -31.73
N LEU A 1056 -31.70 -16.13 -31.83
CA LEU A 1056 -31.40 -14.71 -31.61
C LEU A 1056 -30.80 -14.42 -30.21
N PRO A 1057 -31.34 -14.95 -29.09
CA PRO A 1057 -30.70 -14.83 -27.77
C PRO A 1057 -29.26 -15.32 -27.75
N HIS A 1058 -28.99 -16.45 -28.42
CA HIS A 1058 -27.66 -17.03 -28.50
C HIS A 1058 -26.71 -16.13 -29.30
N PHE A 1059 -27.16 -15.64 -30.45
CA PHE A 1059 -26.40 -14.70 -31.29
C PHE A 1059 -26.07 -13.40 -30.53
N VAL A 1060 -27.06 -12.77 -29.89
CA VAL A 1060 -26.82 -11.49 -29.20
C VAL A 1060 -25.82 -11.69 -28.06
N ARG A 1061 -26.00 -12.75 -27.26
CA ARG A 1061 -25.13 -13.03 -26.11
C ARG A 1061 -23.69 -13.38 -26.52
N SER A 1062 -23.49 -14.08 -27.64
CA SER A 1062 -22.14 -14.37 -28.16
C SER A 1062 -21.38 -13.10 -28.57
N MET A 1063 -22.13 -12.03 -28.91
CA MET A 1063 -21.55 -10.76 -29.37
C MET A 1063 -21.31 -9.74 -28.25
N VAL A 1064 -22.12 -9.75 -27.18
CA VAL A 1064 -22.02 -8.79 -26.06
C VAL A 1064 -21.40 -9.36 -24.78
N GLY A 1065 -21.26 -10.69 -24.66
CA GLY A 1065 -20.74 -11.33 -23.46
C GLY A 1065 -21.78 -11.47 -22.34
N MET A 1066 -21.48 -12.27 -21.31
CA MET A 1066 -22.30 -12.38 -20.11
C MET A 1066 -21.89 -11.28 -19.12
N ASP A 1067 -22.83 -10.83 -18.29
CA ASP A 1067 -22.49 -9.98 -17.16
C ASP A 1067 -21.61 -10.74 -16.16
N HIS A 1068 -20.54 -10.09 -15.68
CA HIS A 1068 -19.57 -10.74 -14.80
C HIS A 1068 -20.16 -11.10 -13.44
N SER A 1069 -21.02 -10.25 -12.87
CA SER A 1069 -21.66 -10.50 -11.58
C SER A 1069 -22.62 -11.69 -11.70
N ALA A 1070 -23.40 -11.75 -12.78
CA ALA A 1070 -24.28 -12.89 -13.06
C ALA A 1070 -23.50 -14.20 -13.30
N ALA A 1071 -22.36 -14.16 -14.01
CA ALA A 1071 -21.48 -15.32 -14.18
C ALA A 1071 -20.88 -15.75 -12.84
N HIS A 1072 -20.39 -14.82 -12.03
CA HIS A 1072 -19.84 -15.13 -10.71
C HIS A 1072 -20.90 -15.69 -9.75
N GLU A 1073 -22.12 -15.16 -9.78
CA GLU A 1073 -23.26 -15.66 -9.00
C GLU A 1073 -23.60 -17.10 -9.38
N ALA A 1074 -23.66 -17.41 -10.68
CA ALA A 1074 -23.96 -18.76 -11.19
C ALA A 1074 -22.95 -19.81 -10.69
N PHE A 1075 -21.69 -19.43 -10.49
CA PHE A 1075 -20.62 -20.33 -10.00
C PHE A 1075 -20.23 -20.09 -8.54
N SER A 1076 -20.95 -19.22 -7.81
CA SER A 1076 -20.60 -18.78 -6.45
C SER A 1076 -20.53 -19.94 -5.46
N GLN A 1077 -21.44 -20.91 -5.57
CA GLN A 1077 -21.45 -22.10 -4.70
C GLN A 1077 -20.14 -22.88 -4.77
N PHE A 1078 -19.53 -22.99 -5.96
CA PHE A 1078 -18.28 -23.69 -6.16
C PHE A 1078 -17.08 -22.85 -5.70
N LEU A 1079 -17.09 -21.54 -5.93
CA LEU A 1079 -16.03 -20.64 -5.46
C LEU A 1079 -15.92 -20.58 -3.93
N HIS A 1080 -17.03 -20.77 -3.22
CA HIS A 1080 -17.09 -20.82 -1.76
C HIS A 1080 -16.94 -22.23 -1.17
N ASP A 1081 -16.87 -23.28 -2.01
CA ASP A 1081 -16.68 -24.64 -1.52
C ASP A 1081 -15.30 -24.79 -0.87
N LYS A 1082 -15.30 -25.09 0.44
CA LYS A 1082 -14.11 -25.32 1.24
C LYS A 1082 -13.30 -26.52 0.76
N SER A 1083 -13.91 -27.48 0.07
CA SER A 1083 -13.26 -28.68 -0.43
C SER A 1083 -12.28 -28.44 -1.58
N LEU A 1084 -12.44 -27.36 -2.36
CA LEU A 1084 -11.72 -27.17 -3.63
C LEU A 1084 -10.26 -26.70 -3.45
N THR A 1085 -9.39 -27.22 -4.33
CA THR A 1085 -7.96 -26.86 -4.40
C THR A 1085 -7.77 -25.52 -5.15
N PRO A 1086 -6.62 -24.84 -5.01
CA PRO A 1086 -6.36 -23.59 -5.74
C PRO A 1086 -6.44 -23.73 -7.26
N ALA A 1087 -5.99 -24.86 -7.82
CA ALA A 1087 -6.09 -25.14 -9.25
C ALA A 1087 -7.55 -25.33 -9.70
N GLN A 1088 -8.37 -25.99 -8.88
CA GLN A 1088 -9.81 -26.14 -9.12
C GLN A 1088 -10.55 -24.79 -9.06
N ILE A 1089 -10.22 -23.94 -8.09
CA ILE A 1089 -10.77 -22.58 -8.03
C ILE A 1089 -10.34 -21.77 -9.25
N ARG A 1090 -9.07 -21.86 -9.68
CA ARG A 1090 -8.59 -21.19 -10.91
C ARG A 1090 -9.30 -21.68 -12.16
N PHE A 1091 -9.63 -22.97 -12.23
CA PHE A 1091 -10.41 -23.53 -13.33
C PHE A 1091 -11.80 -22.89 -13.41
N ILE A 1092 -12.48 -22.74 -12.29
CA ILE A 1092 -13.79 -22.07 -12.21
C ILE A 1092 -13.68 -20.59 -12.59
N GLU A 1093 -12.64 -19.88 -12.13
CA GLU A 1093 -12.36 -18.50 -12.56
C GLU A 1093 -12.22 -18.41 -14.08
N MET A 1094 -11.54 -19.37 -14.72
CA MET A 1094 -11.39 -19.39 -16.18
C MET A 1094 -12.72 -19.62 -16.91
N ILE A 1095 -13.64 -20.39 -16.33
CA ILE A 1095 -15.01 -20.53 -16.87
C ILE A 1095 -15.72 -19.17 -16.85
N ILE A 1096 -15.70 -18.49 -15.71
CA ILE A 1096 -16.30 -17.16 -15.54
C ILE A 1096 -15.66 -16.14 -16.50
N GLU A 1097 -14.33 -16.13 -16.62
CA GLU A 1097 -13.58 -15.23 -17.53
C GLU A 1097 -14.00 -15.45 -18.99
N GLN A 1098 -14.14 -16.70 -19.43
CA GLN A 1098 -14.56 -17.03 -20.79
C GLN A 1098 -16.05 -16.78 -21.04
N LEU A 1099 -16.95 -17.07 -20.09
CA LEU A 1099 -18.37 -16.74 -20.20
C LEU A 1099 -18.60 -15.23 -20.24
N THR A 1100 -17.83 -14.46 -19.46
CA THR A 1100 -17.90 -12.99 -19.50
C THR A 1100 -17.43 -12.46 -20.85
N ALA A 1101 -16.36 -13.04 -21.42
CA ALA A 1101 -15.79 -12.58 -22.69
C ALA A 1101 -16.57 -13.01 -23.94
N ARG A 1102 -17.04 -14.26 -23.98
CA ARG A 1102 -17.69 -14.88 -25.15
C ARG A 1102 -19.20 -14.99 -24.99
N GLY A 1103 -19.74 -14.78 -23.79
CA GLY A 1103 -21.18 -14.85 -23.49
C GLY A 1103 -21.76 -16.24 -23.36
N ILE A 1104 -21.25 -17.18 -24.15
CA ILE A 1104 -21.67 -18.58 -24.21
C ILE A 1104 -20.42 -19.45 -24.26
N MET A 1105 -20.53 -20.64 -23.70
CA MET A 1105 -19.49 -21.67 -23.73
C MET A 1105 -20.16 -23.03 -23.84
N GLU A 1106 -19.73 -23.79 -24.84
CA GLU A 1106 -20.13 -25.20 -24.99
C GLU A 1106 -19.42 -26.06 -23.94
N SER A 1107 -20.11 -27.08 -23.44
CA SER A 1107 -19.57 -28.02 -22.44
C SER A 1107 -18.28 -28.71 -22.90
N SER A 1108 -18.11 -28.94 -24.20
CA SER A 1108 -16.88 -29.51 -24.78
C SER A 1108 -15.66 -28.60 -24.64
N ALA A 1109 -15.83 -27.28 -24.56
CA ALA A 1109 -14.74 -26.32 -24.48
C ALA A 1109 -13.92 -26.46 -23.19
N LEU A 1110 -14.47 -27.09 -22.14
CA LEU A 1110 -13.75 -27.40 -20.90
C LEU A 1110 -12.60 -28.40 -21.10
N TYR A 1111 -12.60 -29.15 -22.21
CA TYR A 1111 -11.54 -30.09 -22.60
C TYR A 1111 -10.56 -29.49 -23.63
N GLU A 1112 -10.69 -28.21 -23.95
CA GLU A 1112 -9.84 -27.52 -24.91
C GLU A 1112 -8.96 -26.44 -24.24
N ALA A 1113 -7.98 -25.90 -24.98
CA ALA A 1113 -7.20 -24.76 -24.49
C ALA A 1113 -8.13 -23.53 -24.34
N PRO A 1114 -8.08 -22.78 -23.23
CA PRO A 1114 -6.99 -22.72 -22.24
C PRO A 1114 -7.11 -23.67 -21.04
N PHE A 1115 -8.20 -24.40 -20.84
CA PHE A 1115 -8.45 -25.20 -19.64
C PHE A 1115 -7.47 -26.37 -19.45
N THR A 1116 -7.07 -27.01 -20.55
CA THR A 1116 -6.08 -28.09 -20.57
C THR A 1116 -4.69 -27.67 -20.10
N SER A 1117 -4.39 -26.36 -20.02
CA SER A 1117 -3.14 -25.86 -19.46
C SER A 1117 -3.01 -26.03 -17.94
N LEU A 1118 -4.14 -26.10 -17.22
CA LEU A 1118 -4.17 -26.38 -15.78
C LEU A 1118 -3.96 -27.87 -15.48
N HIS A 1119 -4.56 -28.73 -16.31
CA HIS A 1119 -4.38 -30.18 -16.24
C HIS A 1119 -4.70 -30.83 -17.59
N ALA A 1120 -3.78 -31.66 -18.10
CA ALA A 1120 -3.87 -32.24 -19.44
C ALA A 1120 -5.11 -33.16 -19.65
N GLY A 1121 -5.62 -33.75 -18.57
CA GLY A 1121 -6.83 -34.62 -18.60
C GLY A 1121 -8.16 -33.89 -18.43
N GLY A 1122 -8.22 -32.56 -18.52
CA GLY A 1122 -9.47 -31.80 -18.42
C GLY A 1122 -10.12 -31.81 -17.02
N PRO A 1123 -11.42 -31.47 -16.90
CA PRO A 1123 -12.14 -31.42 -15.63
C PRO A 1123 -12.19 -32.78 -14.92
N ASP A 1124 -12.37 -33.89 -15.63
CA ASP A 1124 -12.42 -35.25 -15.05
C ASP A 1124 -11.19 -35.59 -14.22
N ALA A 1125 -10.00 -35.26 -14.75
CA ALA A 1125 -8.75 -35.52 -14.04
C ALA A 1125 -8.45 -34.45 -12.96
N LEU A 1126 -8.85 -33.19 -13.19
CA LEU A 1126 -8.61 -32.10 -12.23
C LEU A 1126 -9.51 -32.20 -10.99
N PHE A 1127 -10.73 -32.70 -11.15
CA PHE A 1127 -11.74 -32.87 -10.09
C PHE A 1127 -11.93 -34.34 -9.72
N ALA A 1128 -10.98 -35.22 -10.05
CA ALA A 1128 -11.04 -36.65 -9.76
C ALA A 1128 -11.49 -36.94 -8.31
N GLY A 1129 -12.52 -37.77 -8.15
CA GLY A 1129 -13.13 -38.10 -6.87
C GLY A 1129 -14.15 -37.07 -6.36
N LYS A 1130 -14.57 -36.12 -7.19
CA LYS A 1130 -15.60 -35.11 -6.91
C LYS A 1130 -16.60 -34.98 -8.06
N ASP A 1131 -17.16 -36.10 -8.49
CA ASP A 1131 -18.06 -36.17 -9.65
C ASP A 1131 -19.26 -35.22 -9.51
N ASN A 1132 -19.81 -35.08 -8.31
CA ASN A 1132 -20.88 -34.09 -8.00
C ASN A 1132 -20.50 -32.63 -8.33
N VAL A 1133 -19.21 -32.27 -8.22
CA VAL A 1133 -18.73 -30.92 -8.58
C VAL A 1133 -18.63 -30.79 -10.10
N ILE A 1134 -18.20 -31.85 -10.79
CA ILE A 1134 -18.12 -31.88 -12.25
C ILE A 1134 -19.53 -31.73 -12.83
N ASP A 1135 -20.46 -32.58 -12.41
CA ASP A 1135 -21.87 -32.54 -12.81
C ASP A 1135 -22.48 -31.17 -12.48
N GLY A 1136 -22.23 -30.66 -11.27
CA GLY A 1136 -22.69 -29.32 -10.88
C GLY A 1136 -22.11 -28.18 -11.72
N LEU A 1137 -20.87 -28.30 -12.20
CA LEU A 1137 -20.26 -27.30 -13.10
C LEU A 1137 -20.90 -27.36 -14.50
N PHE A 1138 -21.17 -28.55 -15.02
CA PHE A 1138 -21.91 -28.71 -16.29
C PHE A 1138 -23.34 -28.20 -16.16
N ASP A 1139 -24.05 -28.54 -15.07
CA ASP A 1139 -25.39 -28.03 -14.78
C ASP A 1139 -25.40 -26.50 -14.66
N ALA A 1140 -24.43 -25.92 -13.96
CA ALA A 1140 -24.30 -24.48 -13.83
C ALA A 1140 -24.05 -23.82 -15.20
N LEU A 1141 -23.20 -24.44 -16.03
CA LEU A 1141 -22.93 -23.98 -17.39
C LEU A 1141 -24.19 -24.04 -18.26
N GLU A 1142 -24.93 -25.15 -18.25
CA GLU A 1142 -26.20 -25.27 -18.97
C GLU A 1142 -27.24 -24.26 -18.47
N ASN A 1143 -27.28 -24.00 -17.17
CA ASN A 1143 -28.16 -22.99 -16.57
C ASN A 1143 -27.80 -21.55 -16.93
N THR A 1144 -26.60 -21.31 -17.45
CA THR A 1144 -26.23 -20.02 -18.04
C THR A 1144 -26.69 -19.86 -19.48
N SER A 1145 -27.18 -20.90 -20.15
CA SER A 1145 -27.76 -20.75 -21.50
C SER A 1145 -29.05 -19.91 -21.45
N PRO A 1146 -29.28 -18.99 -22.42
CA PRO A 1146 -30.44 -18.11 -22.40
C PRO A 1146 -31.76 -18.90 -22.48
N LYS A 1147 -32.60 -18.76 -21.45
CA LYS A 1147 -33.92 -19.43 -21.34
C LYS A 1147 -35.05 -18.49 -21.76
N ILE A 1148 -35.96 -18.98 -22.59
CA ILE A 1148 -37.20 -18.28 -22.99
C ILE A 1148 -38.33 -18.74 -22.07
N GLN A 1149 -39.03 -17.80 -21.42
CA GLN A 1149 -40.28 -18.14 -20.71
C GLN A 1149 -41.35 -18.46 -21.76
N LYS A 1150 -41.70 -19.74 -21.91
CA LYS A 1150 -42.92 -20.12 -22.64
C LYS A 1150 -44.12 -19.63 -21.83
N ALA A 1151 -45.01 -18.87 -22.46
CA ALA A 1151 -46.29 -18.51 -21.84
C ALA A 1151 -47.04 -19.79 -21.44
N ALA A 1152 -47.57 -19.80 -20.21
CA ALA A 1152 -48.42 -20.86 -19.69
C ALA A 1152 -49.84 -20.75 -20.26
#